data_AF-A0AAW1MGL5-F1
#
_entry.id   AF-A0AAW1MGL5-F1
#
_cell.length_a   1.000
_cell.length_b   1.000
_cell.length_c   1.000
_cell.angle_alpha   90.00
_cell.angle_beta   90.00
_cell.angle_gamma   90.00
#
_symmetry.space_group_name_H-M   'P 1'
#
loop_
_entity.id
_entity.type
_entity.pdbx_description
1 polymer ?
#
loop_
_entity_poly.entity_id
_entity_poly.type
_entity_poly.pdbx_seq_one_letter_code
_entity_poly.pdbx_strand_id
1 'polypeptide(L)'
;MIPQSPYTKPEKGEEIVISGMSGYFPDSYDVYHFRDNLFNKVDLVSDDFRRWKPLHPEVPQRTGKVYNIEKFDAGFFGVTNMQSYNMEPVLRMLFEKTFEAIQDAGYHPSDFENTETGVFAGSCFSETQKFSFYETLIPFSDAIIGSHRSFYSKGISYFLKLKAPSYLIDTACSSSLFALEQAYTALREGLCQKAIVCGSNLCLHPIVSLQFSRLGVLSMDGSCKSFDANGNGYARSEACVVLLLEKAKDAKRIYSEVIYASTNCDGYKRQHKLRWLQTGSDCKMNPQKMLMKDFYSDCKMNPVDLTFVEAHGTGTKVGDPEELSTLETIFCAGRNRPLHIGAVKSNIGHTEPASGLCSIVKVLIGMETGFIPPNINYKKPIEGVKALSDGTMIVVAEKMPLPDQRGLFGVNSFGFGGANAHVLLHWNEKAKIKAGCPNDNLPPGCPNDNLPRLICVSSRSKEGINAILDDYQTRNCDCEFAYLIHQAFRKNIEDHLYRGYGIFNRNGTIKRSLSLLGIDRQKIYFVVGHFDRDVLKLGPSLMGIPIFAQTIRSIQDILYESVELNITDTISNYKKENLIKQILATAAIQIGLGHLLKEIKLKPYRIFGVGCGELVAAHLAEFLSLKQTMMGLFYVACNLVKSNSRNWENLGEDIFGEIGKCIPANEKILRQNCAKYVTSRSAWNNSRKDGVGLMIPGGVRDKSQYAMSLISVDSQDYVVDLLSNLGIPGGVRDKSQYAMSLISVDSQDYVVDLLSNLGRLYERGFDMELNKLYPNVELPVSRGTPMLSPLIKWNHSVDHQVFIYQNEAEIKSGSRLMHVITKEEDWRFIIGHVIDGRNLFPATGYLVLVWESFAIMRGKLMNEMKVVFEDVKYIRATTIPKEGSLDLVVTIQTGKQQFGIIEGGAVVATGRVYEAGDEAEFADIPSVETDAVDMCMDEKDVYKELKLRGYHYSGKFKSIKKCNVEVSHAVIEWNRNWISFMDSILQLLLLQADTRNIFIPTSISQLVIDAPKHIHTAALVDNLIPVYLYRDLNVVRTGGIELRNLGPSSIPRRKPADPVLEVSKFIPNQTMGLIEEDSVRAFVQIILENVSIVRVKVVEVCTETETESDLICPIIQRTLEDLPLINQEVMVLTAQNMDISGATVQNKPLSTESKCLILIVTDILNNIDPITAINTVKDVKGS
;
A
#
# COMPACT_ATOMS: atom_id res chain seq x y z
N MET A 1 -8.24 2.38 37.64
CA MET A 1 -7.58 1.66 38.75
C MET A 1 -8.38 0.41 38.99
N ILE A 2 -7.85 -0.74 38.61
CA ILE A 2 -8.46 -2.04 38.86
C ILE A 2 -7.72 -2.66 40.06
N PRO A 3 -8.41 -3.23 41.05
CA PRO A 3 -7.75 -3.82 42.21
C PRO A 3 -6.84 -4.96 41.78
N GLN A 4 -5.55 -4.89 42.16
CA GLN A 4 -4.57 -5.93 41.88
C GLN A 4 -4.99 -7.25 42.57
N SER A 5 -5.48 -8.20 41.79
CA SER A 5 -5.63 -9.58 42.24
C SER A 5 -4.23 -10.19 42.52
N PRO A 6 -4.02 -10.92 43.63
CA PRO A 6 -2.76 -11.59 43.89
C PRO A 6 -2.40 -12.56 42.75
N TYR A 7 -1.12 -12.63 42.39
CA TYR A 7 -0.67 -13.51 41.30
C TYR A 7 -0.92 -14.98 41.64
N THR A 8 -1.78 -15.61 40.85
CA THR A 8 -1.97 -17.06 40.78
C THR A 8 -1.32 -17.54 39.49
N LYS A 9 -0.52 -18.61 39.57
CA LYS A 9 0.02 -19.24 38.36
C LYS A 9 -1.16 -19.64 37.47
N PRO A 10 -1.24 -19.12 36.23
CA PRO A 10 -2.34 -19.44 35.32
C PRO A 10 -2.41 -20.95 35.04
N GLU A 11 -3.62 -21.45 34.78
CA GLU A 11 -3.80 -22.82 34.28
C GLU A 11 -3.13 -22.97 32.91
N LYS A 12 -2.74 -24.21 32.57
CA LYS A 12 -2.08 -24.50 31.30
C LYS A 12 -2.98 -24.11 30.13
N GLY A 13 -2.52 -23.22 29.27
CA GLY A 13 -3.23 -22.62 28.15
C GLY A 13 -3.75 -21.19 28.41
N GLU A 14 -3.87 -20.77 29.67
CA GLU A 14 -4.29 -19.41 30.04
C GLU A 14 -3.09 -18.47 30.26
N GLU A 15 -1.86 -18.95 30.05
CA GLU A 15 -0.66 -18.11 30.08
C GLU A 15 -0.73 -17.02 29.00
N ILE A 16 -0.20 -15.83 29.31
CA ILE A 16 -0.17 -14.71 28.36
C ILE A 16 1.15 -14.78 27.60
N VAL A 17 1.07 -14.74 26.28
CA VAL A 17 2.21 -14.96 25.38
C VAL A 17 2.31 -13.89 24.33
N ILE A 18 3.54 -13.58 23.92
CA ILE A 18 3.83 -12.74 22.76
C ILE A 18 3.86 -13.63 21.53
N SER A 19 2.90 -13.45 20.63
CA SER A 19 2.72 -14.31 19.45
C SER A 19 3.15 -13.67 18.13
N GLY A 20 3.17 -12.34 18.07
CA GLY A 20 3.58 -11.59 16.87
C GLY A 20 4.41 -10.36 17.22
N MET A 21 5.36 -10.01 16.37
CA MET A 21 6.13 -8.77 16.51
C MET A 21 6.48 -8.13 15.16
N SER A 22 6.50 -6.80 15.12
CA SER A 22 7.09 -6.01 14.04
C SER A 22 7.60 -4.66 14.55
N GLY A 23 8.51 -4.04 13.80
CA GLY A 23 8.93 -2.67 14.09
C GLY A 23 9.91 -2.07 13.09
N TYR A 24 10.04 -0.75 13.17
CA TYR A 24 11.12 0.04 12.59
C TYR A 24 12.08 0.49 13.70
N PHE A 25 13.38 0.36 13.43
CA PHE A 25 14.45 0.73 14.35
C PHE A 25 15.45 1.64 13.63
N PRO A 26 16.31 2.37 14.37
CA PRO A 26 17.32 3.22 13.76
C PRO A 26 18.16 2.45 12.75
N ASP A 27 18.31 3.03 11.56
CA ASP A 27 19.01 2.45 10.42
C ASP A 27 18.64 0.99 10.08
N SER A 28 17.42 0.55 10.44
CA SER A 28 16.94 -0.81 10.21
C SER A 28 15.49 -0.82 9.72
N TYR A 29 15.22 -1.53 8.61
CA TYR A 29 13.90 -1.57 7.96
C TYR A 29 12.92 -2.54 8.63
N ASP A 30 13.43 -3.54 9.35
CA ASP A 30 12.63 -4.60 9.96
C ASP A 30 13.42 -5.26 11.11
N VAL A 31 12.79 -6.25 11.75
CA VAL A 31 13.37 -6.98 12.89
C VAL A 31 14.58 -7.83 12.50
N TYR A 32 14.66 -8.35 11.26
CA TYR A 32 15.80 -9.14 10.81
C TYR A 32 17.02 -8.28 10.53
N HIS A 33 16.85 -7.15 9.83
CA HIS A 33 17.92 -6.20 9.66
C HIS A 33 18.40 -5.66 11.01
N PHE A 34 17.48 -5.37 11.94
CA PHE A 34 17.82 -4.96 13.29
C PHE A 34 18.61 -6.03 14.05
N ARG A 35 18.19 -7.30 14.00
CA ARG A 35 18.91 -8.44 14.57
C ARG A 35 20.34 -8.51 14.04
N ASP A 36 20.52 -8.43 12.73
CA ASP A 36 21.83 -8.58 12.10
C ASP A 36 22.74 -7.42 12.51
N ASN A 37 22.21 -6.20 12.58
CA ASN A 37 22.93 -5.02 13.09
C ASN A 37 23.36 -5.18 14.56
N LEU A 38 22.48 -5.71 15.42
CA LEU A 38 22.82 -5.98 16.82
C LEU A 38 23.97 -6.99 16.95
N PHE A 39 23.91 -8.11 16.23
CA PHE A 39 24.97 -9.13 16.29
C PHE A 39 26.29 -8.66 15.70
N ASN A 40 26.26 -7.80 14.68
CA ASN A 40 27.43 -7.22 14.04
C ASN A 40 27.99 -6.00 14.79
N LYS A 41 27.42 -5.64 15.95
CA LYS A 41 27.84 -4.48 16.77
C LYS A 41 27.82 -3.16 16.01
N VAL A 42 26.87 -3.00 15.10
CA VAL A 42 26.69 -1.75 14.36
C VAL A 42 26.12 -0.71 15.32
N ASP A 43 26.74 0.47 15.37
CA ASP A 43 26.20 1.64 16.06
C ASP A 43 25.15 2.29 15.15
N LEU A 44 23.89 2.24 15.57
CA LEU A 44 22.75 2.72 14.78
C LEU A 44 22.38 4.18 15.10
N VAL A 45 23.29 4.90 15.78
CA VAL A 45 23.18 6.33 16.04
C VAL A 45 24.12 7.09 15.09
N SER A 46 23.54 7.91 14.21
CA SER A 46 24.26 8.60 13.14
C SER A 46 24.26 10.13 13.32
N ASP A 47 25.26 10.79 12.75
CA ASP A 47 25.41 12.27 12.68
C ASP A 47 24.85 12.87 11.39
N ASP A 48 24.08 12.10 10.61
CA ASP A 48 23.46 12.63 9.40
C ASP A 48 22.36 13.67 9.71
N PHE A 49 22.20 14.64 8.81
CA PHE A 49 21.24 15.74 8.98
C PHE A 49 19.86 15.41 8.40
N ARG A 50 19.43 14.14 8.47
CA ARG A 50 18.14 13.65 7.92
C ARG A 50 16.90 14.28 8.56
N ARG A 51 16.99 14.78 9.80
CA ARG A 51 15.86 15.38 10.55
C ARG A 51 15.93 16.90 10.65
N TRP A 52 17.11 17.44 10.91
CA TRP A 52 17.34 18.87 11.01
C TRP A 52 18.83 19.14 10.96
N LYS A 53 19.21 20.33 10.52
CA LYS A 53 20.60 20.81 10.60
C LYS A 53 20.90 21.28 12.02
N PRO A 54 22.17 21.21 12.49
CA PRO A 54 22.53 21.68 13.82
C PRO A 54 22.20 23.18 13.97
N LEU A 55 21.30 23.51 14.90
CA LEU A 55 20.87 24.89 15.16
C LEU A 55 21.57 25.52 16.37
N HIS A 56 21.91 24.70 17.37
CA HIS A 56 22.46 25.17 18.63
C HIS A 56 23.62 24.26 19.07
N PRO A 57 24.76 24.80 19.53
CA PRO A 57 25.92 24.01 19.93
C PRO A 57 25.64 23.01 21.06
N GLU A 58 24.64 23.29 21.89
CA GLU A 58 24.22 22.39 22.99
C GLU A 58 23.45 21.15 22.50
N VAL A 59 22.94 21.13 21.27
CA VAL A 59 22.20 19.97 20.75
C VAL A 59 23.21 18.95 20.21
N PRO A 60 23.24 17.70 20.73
CA PRO A 60 24.10 16.65 20.19
C PRO A 60 23.79 16.40 18.71
N GLN A 61 24.85 16.25 17.92
CA GLN A 61 24.72 16.04 16.47
C GLN A 61 24.27 14.61 16.12
N ARG A 62 24.58 13.65 16.99
CA ARG A 62 24.27 12.23 16.79
C ARG A 62 22.91 11.86 17.39
N THR A 63 22.06 11.25 16.57
CA THR A 63 20.73 10.74 16.94
C THR A 63 20.41 9.47 16.14
N GLY A 64 19.66 8.53 16.74
CA GLY A 64 19.20 7.34 16.04
C GLY A 64 17.96 7.64 15.23
N LYS A 65 17.93 7.29 13.94
CA LYS A 65 16.89 7.73 13.01
C LYS A 65 16.34 6.56 12.20
N VAL A 66 15.03 6.46 12.09
CA VAL A 66 14.37 5.47 11.23
C VAL A 66 14.37 5.92 9.76
N TYR A 67 14.42 4.97 8.83
CA TYR A 67 14.31 5.28 7.40
C TYR A 67 12.85 5.52 6.98
N ASN A 68 12.67 6.17 5.83
CA ASN A 68 11.43 6.16 5.05
C ASN A 68 10.17 6.65 5.80
N ILE A 69 10.28 7.67 6.67
CA ILE A 69 9.14 8.21 7.43
C ILE A 69 8.10 8.92 6.55
N GLU A 70 8.47 9.22 5.32
CA GLU A 70 7.61 9.75 4.27
C GLU A 70 6.75 8.68 3.60
N LYS A 71 7.03 7.39 3.79
CA LYS A 71 6.36 6.29 3.09
C LYS A 71 5.12 5.79 3.83
N PHE A 72 4.07 5.45 3.07
CA PHE A 72 2.85 4.81 3.57
C PHE A 72 1.96 4.31 2.42
N ASP A 73 1.41 3.09 2.54
CA ASP A 73 0.45 2.53 1.56
C ASP A 73 -0.99 2.99 1.86
N ALA A 74 -1.29 4.26 1.58
CA ALA A 74 -2.59 4.87 1.88
C ALA A 74 -3.77 4.13 1.23
N GLY A 75 -3.57 3.62 0.01
CA GLY A 75 -4.60 2.89 -0.73
C GLY A 75 -5.02 1.59 -0.05
N PHE A 76 -4.10 0.88 0.59
CA PHE A 76 -4.44 -0.34 1.34
C PHE A 76 -5.26 -0.08 2.60
N PHE A 77 -4.99 1.03 3.30
CA PHE A 77 -5.70 1.37 4.54
C PHE A 77 -6.98 2.17 4.29
N GLY A 78 -7.41 2.35 3.04
CA GLY A 78 -8.59 3.12 2.68
C GLY A 78 -8.50 4.60 3.06
N VAL A 79 -7.28 5.14 3.18
CA VAL A 79 -7.03 6.54 3.55
C VAL A 79 -6.91 7.37 2.27
N THR A 80 -7.66 8.48 2.19
CA THR A 80 -7.58 9.36 1.01
C THR A 80 -6.21 10.04 0.94
N ASN A 81 -5.74 10.38 -0.27
CA ASN A 81 -4.44 11.05 -0.44
C ASN A 81 -4.33 12.36 0.37
N MET A 82 -5.43 13.11 0.49
CA MET A 82 -5.47 14.34 1.28
C MET A 82 -5.34 14.07 2.79
N GLN A 83 -5.94 12.99 3.28
CA GLN A 83 -5.79 12.57 4.67
C GLN A 83 -4.38 12.02 4.95
N SER A 84 -3.85 11.18 4.07
CA SER A 84 -2.53 10.56 4.24
C SER A 84 -1.40 11.58 4.21
N TYR A 85 -1.54 12.63 3.40
CA TYR A 85 -0.59 13.74 3.33
C TYR A 85 -0.46 14.44 4.69
N ASN A 86 -1.57 14.63 5.40
CA ASN A 86 -1.62 15.31 6.71
C ASN A 86 -1.54 14.35 7.90
N MET A 87 -1.34 13.06 7.64
CA MET A 87 -1.30 12.03 8.67
C MET A 87 0.08 11.98 9.31
N GLU A 88 0.13 11.91 10.62
CA GLU A 88 1.39 11.84 11.34
C GLU A 88 2.21 10.59 10.95
N PRO A 89 3.54 10.72 10.70
CA PRO A 89 4.37 9.57 10.33
C PRO A 89 4.32 8.41 11.32
N VAL A 90 4.22 8.70 12.62
CA VAL A 90 4.06 7.67 13.67
C VAL A 90 2.81 6.84 13.44
N LEU A 91 1.68 7.49 13.16
CA LEU A 91 0.40 6.81 12.93
C LEU A 91 0.44 5.93 11.67
N ARG A 92 1.08 6.42 10.60
CA ARG A 92 1.31 5.66 9.36
C ARG A 92 2.12 4.39 9.62
N MET A 93 3.26 4.51 10.30
CA MET A 93 4.10 3.36 10.65
C MET A 93 3.36 2.37 11.55
N LEU A 94 2.57 2.85 12.53
CA LEU A 94 1.82 1.98 13.43
C LEU A 94 0.79 1.13 12.69
N PHE A 95 0.15 1.66 11.64
CA PHE A 95 -0.82 0.90 10.84
C PHE A 95 -0.15 -0.27 10.13
N GLU A 96 0.96 0.00 9.42
CA GLU A 96 1.75 -1.04 8.73
C GLU A 96 2.30 -2.08 9.71
N LYS A 97 2.94 -1.62 10.80
CA LYS A 97 3.57 -2.52 11.76
C LYS A 97 2.59 -3.34 12.59
N THR A 98 1.37 -2.84 12.80
CA THR A 98 0.32 -3.65 13.42
C THR A 98 -0.13 -4.77 12.49
N PHE A 99 -0.36 -4.47 11.22
CA PHE A 99 -0.73 -5.48 10.24
C PHE A 99 0.36 -6.55 10.07
N GLU A 100 1.62 -6.12 10.01
CA GLU A 100 2.77 -7.02 9.94
C GLU A 100 2.87 -7.93 11.18
N ALA A 101 2.66 -7.40 12.39
CA ALA A 101 2.69 -8.19 13.63
C ALA A 101 1.55 -9.22 13.69
N ILE A 102 0.37 -8.89 13.19
CA ILE A 102 -0.78 -9.82 13.09
C ILE A 102 -0.48 -10.96 12.13
N GLN A 103 0.07 -10.66 10.95
CA GLN A 103 0.48 -11.69 10.00
C GLN A 103 1.65 -12.52 10.52
N ASP A 104 2.57 -11.92 11.26
CA ASP A 104 3.67 -12.64 11.91
C ASP A 104 3.20 -13.70 12.91
N ALA A 105 2.10 -13.46 13.61
CA ALA A 105 1.44 -14.46 14.45
C ALA A 105 0.68 -15.54 13.65
N GLY A 106 0.62 -15.44 12.31
CA GLY A 106 -0.08 -16.39 11.44
C GLY A 106 -1.59 -16.20 11.40
N TYR A 107 -2.10 -14.99 11.67
CA TYR A 107 -3.52 -14.66 11.54
C TYR A 107 -3.82 -13.94 10.23
N HIS A 108 -5.05 -14.12 9.77
CA HIS A 108 -5.59 -13.29 8.70
C HIS A 108 -6.22 -12.03 9.34
N PRO A 109 -6.15 -10.84 8.72
CA PRO A 109 -6.71 -9.61 9.29
C PRO A 109 -8.19 -9.72 9.68
N SER A 110 -8.99 -10.46 8.89
CA SER A 110 -10.41 -10.72 9.18
C SER A 110 -10.65 -11.42 10.53
N ASP A 111 -9.63 -12.07 11.09
CA ASP A 111 -9.74 -12.79 12.37
C ASP A 111 -9.84 -11.84 13.56
N PHE A 112 -9.56 -10.55 13.35
CA PHE A 112 -9.62 -9.51 14.36
C PHE A 112 -10.90 -8.67 14.27
N GLU A 113 -11.61 -8.71 13.15
CA GLU A 113 -12.83 -7.92 12.96
C GLU A 113 -13.88 -8.24 14.01
N ASN A 114 -14.41 -7.20 14.67
CA ASN A 114 -15.44 -7.31 15.71
C ASN A 114 -15.03 -8.14 16.94
N THR A 115 -13.74 -8.42 17.13
CA THR A 115 -13.25 -9.15 18.29
C THR A 115 -12.99 -8.26 19.50
N GLU A 116 -12.94 -8.88 20.68
CA GLU A 116 -12.53 -8.27 21.94
C GLU A 116 -10.99 -8.18 22.02
N THR A 117 -10.37 -7.58 21.00
CA THR A 117 -8.94 -7.26 20.98
C THR A 117 -8.70 -5.82 21.47
N GLY A 118 -7.85 -5.65 22.48
CA GLY A 118 -7.47 -4.33 23.03
C GLY A 118 -6.27 -3.71 22.32
N VAL A 119 -6.11 -2.39 22.42
CA VAL A 119 -4.95 -1.65 21.87
C VAL A 119 -4.35 -0.73 22.93
N PHE A 120 -3.06 -0.91 23.21
CA PHE A 120 -2.34 -0.16 24.25
C PHE A 120 -1.10 0.46 23.62
N ALA A 121 -1.12 1.78 23.40
CA ALA A 121 -0.05 2.49 22.70
C ALA A 121 0.75 3.37 23.67
N GLY A 122 2.07 3.18 23.73
CA GLY A 122 3.01 4.03 24.43
C GLY A 122 3.62 5.08 23.50
N SER A 123 3.43 6.37 23.82
CA SER A 123 4.08 7.49 23.13
C SER A 123 4.11 8.71 24.04
N CYS A 124 5.05 9.64 23.82
CA CYS A 124 5.29 10.79 24.71
C CYS A 124 5.19 12.15 24.00
N PHE A 125 5.78 12.32 22.82
CA PHE A 125 5.67 13.58 22.06
C PHE A 125 5.11 13.31 20.67
N SER A 126 4.19 14.18 20.22
CA SER A 126 3.90 14.35 18.81
C SER A 126 4.48 15.68 18.38
N GLU A 127 5.67 15.63 17.80
CA GLU A 127 6.38 16.83 17.38
C GLU A 127 5.72 17.45 16.11
N THR A 128 4.98 16.63 15.35
CA THR A 128 4.12 17.05 14.23
C THR A 128 2.92 17.89 14.69
N GLN A 129 2.28 17.50 15.80
CA GLN A 129 1.05 18.15 16.29
C GLN A 129 1.22 19.66 16.50
N LYS A 130 2.40 20.11 16.95
CA LYS A 130 2.67 21.54 17.14
C LYS A 130 2.52 22.32 15.84
N PHE A 131 3.10 21.79 14.77
CA PHE A 131 3.07 22.43 13.45
C PHE A 131 1.66 22.41 12.87
N SER A 132 1.02 21.23 12.86
CA SER A 132 -0.31 21.04 12.27
C SER A 132 -1.40 21.89 12.95
N PHE A 133 -1.28 22.15 14.27
CA PHE A 133 -2.32 22.86 15.02
C PHE A 133 -2.05 24.35 15.25
N TYR A 134 -0.77 24.73 15.42
CA TYR A 134 -0.44 26.09 15.89
C TYR A 134 0.36 26.92 14.89
N GLU A 135 1.04 26.30 13.92
CA GLU A 135 1.91 27.01 12.98
C GLU A 135 1.34 27.05 11.55
N THR A 136 0.41 26.15 11.20
CA THR A 136 -0.26 26.15 9.90
C THR A 136 -1.42 27.14 9.87
N LEU A 137 -1.37 28.12 8.96
CA LEU A 137 -2.36 29.21 8.84
C LEU A 137 -3.69 28.79 8.16
N ILE A 138 -3.68 27.71 7.38
CA ILE A 138 -4.88 27.12 6.77
C ILE A 138 -5.18 25.81 7.51
N PRO A 139 -6.23 25.75 8.34
CA PRO A 139 -6.55 24.53 9.07
C PRO A 139 -7.11 23.48 8.10
N PHE A 140 -6.43 22.33 8.00
CA PHE A 140 -6.98 21.17 7.29
C PHE A 140 -8.17 20.61 8.09
N SER A 141 -9.26 20.22 7.40
CA SER A 141 -10.46 19.67 8.04
C SER A 141 -10.17 18.46 8.93
N ASP A 142 -9.14 17.67 8.57
CA ASP A 142 -8.84 16.37 9.18
C ASP A 142 -7.55 16.38 10.03
N ALA A 143 -6.93 17.55 10.27
CA ALA A 143 -5.67 17.65 11.00
C ALA A 143 -5.72 16.99 12.39
N ILE A 144 -6.86 17.10 13.08
CA ILE A 144 -7.05 16.52 14.42
C ILE A 144 -7.01 15.00 14.38
N ILE A 145 -7.63 14.40 13.36
CA ILE A 145 -7.70 12.94 13.18
C ILE A 145 -6.33 12.40 12.77
N GLY A 146 -5.62 13.13 11.91
CA GLY A 146 -4.31 12.71 11.39
C GLY A 146 -3.14 12.92 12.35
N SER A 147 -3.18 13.91 13.24
CA SER A 147 -2.01 14.35 14.03
C SER A 147 -2.17 14.26 15.56
N HIS A 148 -3.35 13.95 16.11
CA HIS A 148 -3.52 13.87 17.56
C HIS A 148 -3.09 12.50 18.10
N ARG A 149 -2.23 12.48 19.13
CA ARG A 149 -1.64 11.25 19.71
C ARG A 149 -2.65 10.16 20.10
N SER A 150 -3.86 10.54 20.52
CA SER A 150 -4.90 9.53 20.87
C SER A 150 -5.32 8.66 19.69
N PHE A 151 -5.07 9.08 18.45
CA PHE A 151 -5.32 8.27 17.26
C PHE A 151 -4.31 7.14 17.06
N TYR A 152 -3.18 7.10 17.77
CA TYR A 152 -2.26 5.98 17.69
C TYR A 152 -2.92 4.65 18.10
N SER A 153 -3.67 4.65 19.20
CA SER A 153 -4.44 3.47 19.60
C SER A 153 -5.79 3.39 18.89
N LYS A 154 -6.50 4.53 18.77
CA LYS A 154 -7.86 4.55 18.20
C LYS A 154 -7.88 4.26 16.70
N GLY A 155 -6.89 4.76 15.95
CA GLY A 155 -6.75 4.50 14.53
C GLY A 155 -6.54 3.01 14.26
N ILE A 156 -5.73 2.34 15.08
CA ILE A 156 -5.56 0.87 15.02
C ILE A 156 -6.88 0.15 15.29
N SER A 157 -7.58 0.52 16.38
CA SER A 157 -8.88 -0.06 16.71
C SER A 157 -9.91 0.17 15.60
N TYR A 158 -9.87 1.33 14.95
CA TYR A 158 -10.79 1.69 13.87
C TYR A 158 -10.57 0.83 12.62
N PHE A 159 -9.33 0.74 12.10
CA PHE A 159 -9.08 0.01 10.85
C PHE A 159 -9.28 -1.51 11.01
N LEU A 160 -8.99 -2.06 12.20
CA LEU A 160 -9.21 -3.48 12.51
C LEU A 160 -10.63 -3.79 13.02
N LYS A 161 -11.51 -2.79 13.16
CA LYS A 161 -12.88 -2.94 13.68
C LYS A 161 -12.94 -3.60 15.07
N LEU A 162 -12.05 -3.20 15.97
CA LEU A 162 -11.91 -3.78 17.32
C LEU A 162 -12.91 -3.17 18.31
N LYS A 163 -13.32 -3.96 19.32
CA LYS A 163 -14.34 -3.55 20.31
C LYS A 163 -13.84 -3.41 21.75
N ALA A 164 -12.62 -3.84 22.05
CA ALA A 164 -12.08 -3.82 23.41
C ALA A 164 -11.37 -2.49 23.75
N PRO A 165 -10.83 -2.34 24.97
CA PRO A 165 -10.20 -1.10 25.42
C PRO A 165 -9.07 -0.62 24.49
N SER A 166 -9.04 0.69 24.22
CA SER A 166 -8.04 1.33 23.38
C SER A 166 -7.50 2.59 24.05
N TYR A 167 -6.25 2.56 24.50
CA TYR A 167 -5.64 3.65 25.27
C TYR A 167 -4.26 4.04 24.76
N LEU A 168 -3.98 5.34 24.89
CA LEU A 168 -2.65 5.91 24.81
C LEU A 168 -2.12 6.11 26.24
N ILE A 169 -0.89 5.68 26.49
CA ILE A 169 -0.21 5.80 27.78
C ILE A 169 1.06 6.64 27.60
N ASP A 170 1.23 7.61 28.50
CA ASP A 170 2.40 8.48 28.57
C ASP A 170 2.97 8.47 29.98
N THR A 171 4.05 7.72 30.15
CA THR A 171 4.88 7.71 31.35
C THR A 171 6.34 8.06 30.99
N ALA A 172 6.51 8.93 29.98
CA ALA A 172 7.81 9.22 29.38
C ALA A 172 8.51 7.95 28.86
N CYS A 173 9.75 7.68 29.30
CA CYS A 173 10.58 6.61 28.76
C CYS A 173 10.05 5.19 29.04
N SER A 174 9.17 5.02 30.04
CA SER A 174 8.56 3.73 30.39
C SER A 174 7.23 3.46 29.69
N SER A 175 6.74 4.37 28.85
CA SER A 175 5.36 4.35 28.30
C SER A 175 4.98 3.01 27.67
N SER A 176 5.81 2.45 26.80
CA SER A 176 5.46 1.21 26.11
C SER A 176 5.49 -0.03 27.01
N LEU A 177 6.25 -0.03 28.11
CA LEU A 177 6.28 -1.14 29.06
C LEU A 177 5.11 -1.05 30.06
N PHE A 178 4.68 0.17 30.42
CA PHE A 178 3.39 0.38 31.08
C PHE A 178 2.23 -0.06 30.19
N ALA A 179 2.29 0.22 28.88
CA ALA A 179 1.29 -0.27 27.93
C ALA A 179 1.23 -1.81 27.89
N LEU A 180 2.39 -2.47 27.96
CA LEU A 180 2.45 -3.93 28.06
C LEU A 180 1.87 -4.46 29.38
N GLU A 181 2.17 -3.83 30.51
CA GLU A 181 1.61 -4.24 31.80
C GLU A 181 0.08 -4.08 31.83
N GLN A 182 -0.44 -2.96 31.32
CA GLN A 182 -1.89 -2.74 31.22
C GLN A 182 -2.56 -3.76 30.28
N ALA A 183 -1.90 -4.12 29.17
CA ALA A 183 -2.38 -5.18 28.28
C ALA A 183 -2.36 -6.56 28.96
N TYR A 184 -1.29 -6.89 29.68
CA TYR A 184 -1.16 -8.12 30.46
C TYR A 184 -2.27 -8.22 31.51
N THR A 185 -2.49 -7.15 32.28
CA THR A 185 -3.55 -7.09 33.29
C THR A 185 -4.94 -7.24 32.65
N ALA A 186 -5.21 -6.55 31.53
CA ALA A 186 -6.47 -6.65 30.81
C ALA A 186 -6.75 -8.05 30.23
N LEU A 187 -5.72 -8.75 29.74
CA LEU A 187 -5.83 -10.14 29.28
C LEU A 187 -6.09 -11.11 30.44
N ARG A 188 -5.39 -10.91 31.56
CA ARG A 188 -5.51 -11.75 32.76
C ARG A 188 -6.88 -11.62 33.41
N GLU A 189 -7.44 -10.42 33.42
CA GLU A 189 -8.77 -10.12 33.97
C GLU A 189 -9.91 -10.48 33.00
N GLY A 190 -9.59 -10.88 31.76
CA GLY A 190 -10.58 -11.22 30.75
C GLY A 190 -11.31 -10.02 30.14
N LEU A 191 -10.76 -8.80 30.26
CA LEU A 191 -11.29 -7.60 29.60
C LEU A 191 -11.05 -7.62 28.09
N CYS A 192 -10.06 -8.39 27.64
CA CYS A 192 -9.78 -8.63 26.23
C CYS A 192 -9.27 -10.07 26.04
N GLN A 193 -9.41 -10.60 24.83
CA GLN A 193 -8.93 -11.93 24.44
C GLN A 193 -7.54 -11.88 23.80
N LYS A 194 -7.26 -10.78 23.11
CA LYS A 194 -5.97 -10.44 22.51
C LYS A 194 -5.65 -8.97 22.81
N ALA A 195 -4.39 -8.59 22.79
CA ALA A 195 -3.98 -7.21 22.97
C ALA A 195 -2.84 -6.83 22.02
N ILE A 196 -2.98 -5.68 21.38
CA ILE A 196 -1.95 -5.07 20.54
C ILE A 196 -1.24 -4.02 21.39
N VAL A 197 0.06 -4.19 21.59
CA VAL A 197 0.89 -3.28 22.39
C VAL A 197 1.87 -2.56 21.47
N CYS A 198 1.82 -1.24 21.46
CA CYS A 198 2.62 -0.41 20.56
C CYS A 198 3.53 0.54 21.34
N GLY A 199 4.68 0.89 20.77
CA GLY A 199 5.61 1.88 21.30
C GLY A 199 6.23 2.67 20.17
N SER A 200 6.13 4.01 20.20
CA SER A 200 6.61 4.83 19.08
C SER A 200 7.21 6.17 19.50
N ASN A 201 8.28 6.58 18.81
CA ASN A 201 8.97 7.85 18.99
C ASN A 201 9.63 8.34 17.70
N LEU A 202 9.52 9.64 17.40
CA LEU A 202 10.24 10.33 16.32
C LEU A 202 10.87 11.63 16.84
N CYS A 203 12.02 12.04 16.27
CA CYS A 203 12.80 13.22 16.67
C CYS A 203 12.82 14.27 15.53
N LEU A 204 11.68 14.89 15.25
CA LEU A 204 11.45 15.78 14.11
C LEU A 204 11.84 17.26 14.37
N HIS A 205 11.79 17.72 15.62
CA HIS A 205 11.96 19.10 16.02
C HIS A 205 13.18 19.28 16.97
N PRO A 206 14.18 20.09 16.60
CA PRO A 206 15.42 20.25 17.37
C PRO A 206 15.24 20.92 18.74
N ILE A 207 14.17 21.71 18.95
CA ILE A 207 13.91 22.36 20.24
C ILE A 207 13.69 21.33 21.33
N VAL A 208 13.04 20.20 21.03
CA VAL A 208 12.81 19.14 22.03
C VAL A 208 14.15 18.55 22.48
N SER A 209 15.07 18.30 21.53
CA SER A 209 16.43 17.86 21.84
C SER A 209 17.22 18.91 22.65
N LEU A 210 17.03 20.21 22.38
CA LEU A 210 17.62 21.28 23.18
C LEU A 210 17.09 21.28 24.62
N GLN A 211 15.79 21.07 24.83
CA GLN A 211 15.22 20.96 26.19
C GLN A 211 15.85 19.79 26.95
N PHE A 212 15.98 18.61 26.32
CA PHE A 212 16.66 17.47 26.94
C PHE A 212 18.15 17.71 27.21
N SER A 213 18.84 18.43 26.32
CA SER A 213 20.23 18.82 26.56
C SER A 213 20.37 19.73 27.79
N ARG A 214 19.47 20.71 27.93
CA ARG A 214 19.42 21.62 29.09
C ARG A 214 19.00 20.95 30.40
N LEU A 215 18.27 19.85 30.32
CA LEU A 215 18.03 18.98 31.47
C LEU A 215 19.29 18.22 31.92
N GLY A 216 20.35 18.22 31.11
CA GLY A 216 21.63 17.57 31.42
C GLY A 216 21.60 16.05 31.29
N VAL A 217 20.60 15.49 30.60
CA VAL A 217 20.43 14.03 30.44
C VAL A 217 21.01 13.50 29.14
N LEU A 218 21.29 14.38 28.17
CA LEU A 218 21.86 13.99 26.89
C LEU A 218 23.39 13.90 26.94
N SER A 219 23.92 12.90 26.25
CA SER A 219 25.35 12.78 25.95
C SER A 219 25.72 13.74 24.81
N MET A 220 26.73 14.59 25.02
CA MET A 220 27.22 15.52 23.98
C MET A 220 27.89 14.80 22.80
N ASP A 221 28.48 13.63 23.05
CA ASP A 221 29.00 12.74 22.00
C ASP A 221 27.91 11.91 21.31
N GLY A 222 26.66 12.04 21.78
CA GLY A 222 25.48 11.34 21.28
C GLY A 222 25.69 9.84 21.19
N SER A 223 26.21 9.24 22.26
CA SER A 223 26.28 7.78 22.42
C SER A 223 25.76 7.36 23.80
N CYS A 224 25.11 6.21 23.87
CA CYS A 224 24.71 5.61 25.15
C CYS A 224 25.81 4.66 25.63
N LYS A 225 26.61 5.09 26.60
CA LYS A 225 27.69 4.27 27.19
C LYS A 225 27.20 3.51 28.41
N SER A 226 26.24 2.61 28.21
CA SER A 226 25.59 1.86 29.29
C SER A 226 26.62 1.10 30.12
N PHE A 227 26.62 1.35 31.43
CA PHE A 227 27.51 0.74 32.43
C PHE A 227 29.01 1.05 32.30
N ASP A 228 29.41 1.97 31.42
CA ASP A 228 30.80 2.40 31.29
C ASP A 228 31.12 3.54 32.28
N ALA A 229 32.36 3.58 32.78
CA ALA A 229 32.85 4.65 33.65
C ALA A 229 32.73 6.06 33.02
N ASN A 230 32.73 6.15 31.68
CA ASN A 230 32.59 7.40 30.94
C ASN A 230 31.14 7.73 30.54
N GLY A 231 30.15 7.05 31.12
CA GLY A 231 28.74 7.40 30.96
C GLY A 231 28.47 8.87 31.29
N ASN A 232 27.89 9.61 30.34
CA ASN A 232 27.66 11.05 30.45
C ASN A 232 26.26 11.49 29.99
N GLY A 233 25.33 10.55 29.81
CA GLY A 233 23.99 10.79 29.29
C GLY A 233 23.63 9.79 28.18
N TYR A 234 22.47 10.00 27.56
CA TYR A 234 21.99 9.16 26.45
C TYR A 234 21.90 9.94 25.14
N ALA A 235 21.86 9.22 24.01
CA ALA A 235 21.55 9.77 22.69
C ALA A 235 20.06 9.59 22.40
N ARG A 236 19.34 10.63 21.94
CA ARG A 236 17.93 10.47 21.53
C ARG A 236 17.83 9.59 20.29
N SER A 237 16.73 8.87 20.17
CA SER A 237 16.50 7.94 19.07
C SER A 237 15.02 7.74 18.73
N GLU A 238 14.79 7.16 17.57
CA GLU A 238 13.50 6.92 16.96
C GLU A 238 13.21 5.42 16.84
N ALA A 239 11.96 5.01 17.04
CA ALA A 239 11.52 3.65 16.75
C ALA A 239 9.99 3.57 16.68
N CYS A 240 9.49 2.53 16.04
CA CYS A 240 8.09 2.14 16.09
C CYS A 240 8.02 0.62 16.25
N VAL A 241 7.45 0.12 17.33
CA VAL A 241 7.41 -1.32 17.65
C VAL A 241 6.00 -1.72 18.02
N VAL A 242 5.54 -2.86 17.50
CA VAL A 242 4.24 -3.46 17.79
C VAL A 242 4.42 -4.92 18.18
N LEU A 243 3.79 -5.31 19.29
CA LEU A 243 3.68 -6.69 19.76
C LEU A 243 2.21 -7.11 19.80
N LEU A 244 1.93 -8.36 19.46
CA LEU A 244 0.64 -9.00 19.67
C LEU A 244 0.75 -9.95 20.86
N LEU A 245 -0.13 -9.76 21.84
CA LEU A 245 -0.28 -10.61 23.01
C LEU A 245 -1.62 -11.36 22.95
N GLU A 246 -1.61 -12.61 23.37
CA GLU A 246 -2.81 -13.43 23.49
C GLU A 246 -2.62 -14.53 24.53
N LYS A 247 -3.64 -15.39 24.71
CA LYS A 247 -3.56 -16.56 25.57
C LYS A 247 -2.90 -17.73 24.85
N ALA A 248 -2.09 -18.51 25.55
CA ALA A 248 -1.28 -19.60 24.99
C ALA A 248 -2.12 -20.66 24.24
N LYS A 249 -3.36 -20.93 24.70
CA LYS A 249 -4.28 -21.87 24.04
C LYS A 249 -4.72 -21.45 22.64
N ASP A 250 -4.74 -20.14 22.37
CA ASP A 250 -5.22 -19.59 21.10
C ASP A 250 -4.05 -19.29 20.14
N ALA A 251 -2.83 -19.17 20.68
CA ALA A 251 -1.62 -18.77 19.98
C ALA A 251 -1.10 -19.85 19.02
N LYS A 252 -0.98 -19.51 17.73
CA LYS A 252 -0.32 -20.37 16.73
C LYS A 252 1.21 -20.32 16.87
N ARG A 253 1.73 -19.19 17.32
CA ARG A 253 3.14 -18.92 17.55
C ARG A 253 3.33 -18.35 18.95
N ILE A 254 4.42 -18.75 19.60
CA ILE A 254 4.84 -18.19 20.89
C ILE A 254 6.32 -17.89 20.79
N TYR A 255 6.67 -16.59 20.83
CA TYR A 255 8.05 -16.14 21.00
C TYR A 255 8.47 -16.25 22.46
N SER A 256 7.60 -15.78 23.36
CA SER A 256 7.85 -15.76 24.79
C SER A 256 6.54 -15.73 25.56
N GLU A 257 6.52 -16.40 26.71
CA GLU A 257 5.53 -16.18 27.75
C GLU A 257 5.87 -14.91 28.54
N VAL A 258 4.85 -14.11 28.86
CA VAL A 258 4.92 -13.00 29.81
C VAL A 258 4.46 -13.55 31.16
N ILE A 259 5.41 -13.91 32.02
CA ILE A 259 5.10 -14.49 33.34
C ILE A 259 4.38 -13.44 34.19
N TYR A 260 5.02 -12.27 34.32
CA TYR A 260 4.51 -11.20 35.17
C TYR A 260 5.03 -9.85 34.70
N ALA A 261 4.20 -8.83 34.88
CA ALA A 261 4.52 -7.43 34.61
C ALA A 261 4.02 -6.60 35.80
N SER A 262 4.83 -5.67 36.30
CA SER A 262 4.42 -4.77 37.38
C SER A 262 5.05 -3.40 37.22
N THR A 263 4.41 -2.42 37.82
CA THR A 263 4.82 -1.01 37.78
C THR A 263 4.74 -0.36 39.16
N ASN A 264 5.57 0.64 39.39
CA ASN A 264 5.45 1.52 40.56
C ASN A 264 5.87 2.96 40.22
N CYS A 265 5.88 3.81 41.25
CA CYS A 265 6.33 5.20 41.15
C CYS A 265 7.31 5.52 42.28
N ASP A 266 8.29 6.38 41.98
CA ASP A 266 9.34 6.79 42.90
C ASP A 266 8.84 7.52 44.15
N GLY A 267 7.64 8.11 44.10
CA GLY A 267 7.06 8.87 45.19
C GLY A 267 7.84 10.14 45.54
N TYR A 268 7.77 10.58 46.80
CA TYR A 268 8.40 11.82 47.26
C TYR A 268 9.86 11.63 47.69
N LYS A 269 10.80 12.31 47.01
CA LYS A 269 12.24 12.31 47.36
C LYS A 269 12.60 13.56 48.20
N ARG A 270 12.84 13.37 49.51
CA ARG A 270 13.05 14.45 50.51
C ARG A 270 14.25 15.37 50.23
N GLN A 271 15.26 14.90 49.49
CA GLN A 271 16.43 15.70 49.12
C GLN A 271 16.14 16.77 48.05
N HIS A 272 14.94 16.78 47.45
CA HIS A 272 14.62 17.63 46.30
C HIS A 272 13.34 18.46 46.48
N LYS A 273 13.24 19.24 47.56
CA LYS A 273 12.18 20.27 47.72
C LYS A 273 12.05 21.09 46.41
N LEU A 274 10.98 20.83 45.64
CA LEU A 274 10.65 21.44 44.35
C LEU A 274 11.60 21.22 43.16
N ARG A 275 12.55 20.26 43.19
CA ARG A 275 13.40 19.91 42.03
C ARG A 275 13.06 18.51 41.51
N TRP A 276 12.24 18.45 40.47
CA TRP A 276 11.62 17.24 39.91
C TRP A 276 12.57 16.15 39.36
N LEU A 277 13.89 16.36 39.25
CA LEU A 277 14.74 15.60 38.31
C LEU A 277 16.15 15.19 38.79
N GLN A 278 16.47 15.21 40.08
CA GLN A 278 17.75 14.65 40.56
C GLN A 278 17.50 13.42 41.43
N THR A 279 18.19 12.33 41.11
CA THR A 279 18.28 11.11 41.91
C THR A 279 19.44 11.26 42.90
N GLY A 280 19.12 11.57 44.16
CA GLY A 280 20.08 11.58 45.26
C GLY A 280 20.16 10.21 45.96
N SER A 281 21.37 9.80 46.31
CA SER A 281 21.72 8.47 46.82
C SER A 281 21.38 8.19 48.30
N ASP A 282 20.77 9.13 49.05
CA ASP A 282 20.57 8.95 50.51
C ASP A 282 19.09 8.78 50.94
N CYS A 283 18.20 8.39 50.04
CA CYS A 283 16.89 7.88 50.47
C CYS A 283 17.03 6.40 50.89
N LYS A 284 16.80 6.10 52.17
CA LYS A 284 16.78 4.74 52.74
C LYS A 284 15.85 3.74 52.02
N MET A 285 15.00 4.19 51.08
CA MET A 285 14.18 3.36 50.20
C MET A 285 14.48 3.73 48.73
N ASN A 286 15.07 2.80 47.99
CA ASN A 286 15.20 2.85 46.53
C ASN A 286 13.90 2.25 45.92
N PRO A 287 13.08 3.04 45.18
CA PRO A 287 11.81 2.56 44.63
C PRO A 287 11.95 1.48 43.56
N GLN A 288 13.03 1.48 42.76
CA GLN A 288 13.32 0.41 41.79
C GLN A 288 13.56 -0.93 42.52
N LYS A 289 14.26 -0.86 43.67
CA LYS A 289 14.48 -2.03 44.54
C LYS A 289 13.18 -2.53 45.16
N MET A 290 12.27 -1.63 45.55
CA MET A 290 10.94 -2.03 46.04
C MET A 290 10.14 -2.71 44.94
N LEU A 291 10.10 -2.13 43.72
CA LEU A 291 9.42 -2.72 42.57
C LEU A 291 9.87 -4.16 42.36
N MET A 292 11.18 -4.41 42.30
CA MET A 292 11.70 -5.76 42.05
C MET A 292 11.42 -6.70 43.23
N LYS A 293 11.55 -6.24 44.49
CA LYS A 293 11.23 -7.09 45.65
C LYS A 293 9.78 -7.53 45.63
N ASP A 294 8.87 -6.59 45.45
CA ASP A 294 7.43 -6.86 45.42
C ASP A 294 7.10 -7.73 44.21
N PHE A 295 7.68 -7.44 43.04
CA PHE A 295 7.53 -8.22 41.80
C PHE A 295 7.88 -9.70 41.98
N TYR A 296 9.07 -10.02 42.52
CA TYR A 296 9.52 -11.41 42.69
C TYR A 296 8.83 -12.11 43.86
N SER A 297 8.42 -11.35 44.88
CA SER A 297 7.56 -11.86 45.96
C SER A 297 6.19 -12.27 45.43
N ASP A 298 5.58 -11.43 44.59
CA ASP A 298 4.25 -11.65 44.03
C ASP A 298 4.24 -12.80 43.02
N CYS A 299 5.20 -12.83 42.09
CA CYS A 299 5.28 -13.89 41.08
C CYS A 299 5.79 -15.24 41.64
N LYS A 300 6.26 -15.25 42.90
CA LYS A 300 6.81 -16.42 43.61
C LYS A 300 7.98 -17.10 42.88
N MET A 301 8.75 -16.33 42.13
CA MET A 301 9.96 -16.79 41.42
C MET A 301 11.20 -16.36 42.18
N ASN A 302 12.23 -17.22 42.23
CA ASN A 302 13.49 -16.87 42.88
C ASN A 302 14.32 -15.95 41.96
N PRO A 303 14.75 -14.75 42.43
CA PRO A 303 15.63 -13.86 41.66
C PRO A 303 16.90 -14.52 41.13
N VAL A 304 17.44 -15.53 41.85
CA VAL A 304 18.65 -16.28 41.47
C VAL A 304 18.46 -17.11 40.18
N ASP A 305 17.22 -17.40 39.79
CA ASP A 305 16.91 -18.17 38.58
C ASP A 305 16.97 -17.33 37.30
N LEU A 306 17.03 -16.00 37.42
CA LEU A 306 17.07 -15.11 36.28
C LEU A 306 18.35 -15.31 35.45
N THR A 307 18.21 -15.43 34.13
CA THR A 307 19.33 -15.72 33.21
C THR A 307 19.98 -14.44 32.71
N PHE A 308 19.15 -13.49 32.26
CA PHE A 308 19.59 -12.21 31.70
C PHE A 308 18.67 -11.07 32.15
N VAL A 309 19.24 -9.89 32.36
CA VAL A 309 18.49 -8.64 32.56
C VAL A 309 18.82 -7.67 31.43
N GLU A 310 17.79 -7.33 30.67
CA GLU A 310 17.81 -6.20 29.76
C GLU A 310 17.45 -4.94 30.57
N ALA A 311 18.47 -4.17 30.94
CA ALA A 311 18.35 -3.03 31.83
C ALA A 311 17.75 -1.80 31.14
N HIS A 312 17.40 -0.79 31.93
CA HIS A 312 17.13 0.53 31.40
C HIS A 312 18.43 1.12 30.82
N GLY A 313 19.54 1.15 31.57
CA GLY A 313 20.91 1.34 31.08
C GLY A 313 21.09 2.51 30.10
N THR A 314 20.84 3.74 30.56
CA THR A 314 20.90 4.94 29.70
C THR A 314 22.31 5.49 29.51
N GLY A 315 23.29 5.03 30.30
CA GLY A 315 24.63 5.64 30.32
C GLY A 315 24.66 6.96 31.09
N THR A 316 23.66 7.22 31.94
CA THR A 316 23.63 8.43 32.78
C THR A 316 24.51 8.26 34.00
N LYS A 317 25.21 9.34 34.41
CA LYS A 317 26.12 9.32 35.58
C LYS A 317 25.45 8.92 36.90
N VAL A 318 24.14 9.11 37.01
CA VAL A 318 23.39 8.87 38.25
C VAL A 318 22.46 7.68 38.12
N GLY A 319 21.78 7.51 36.98
CA GLY A 319 20.80 6.44 36.77
C GLY A 319 21.44 5.05 36.69
N ASP A 320 22.53 4.89 35.94
CA ASP A 320 23.20 3.59 35.78
C ASP A 320 23.73 3.02 37.12
N PRO A 321 24.43 3.81 37.99
CA PRO A 321 24.81 3.32 39.31
C PRO A 321 23.63 2.92 40.21
N GLU A 322 22.52 3.65 40.17
CA GLU A 322 21.33 3.37 40.98
C GLU A 322 20.64 2.06 40.53
N GLU A 323 20.53 1.85 39.21
CA GLU A 323 20.00 0.62 38.64
C GLU A 323 20.93 -0.57 38.96
N LEU A 324 22.24 -0.44 38.74
CA LEU A 324 23.22 -1.50 39.01
C LEU A 324 23.25 -1.92 40.49
N SER A 325 23.21 -0.95 41.41
CA SER A 325 23.10 -1.23 42.86
C SER A 325 21.83 -2.01 43.20
N THR A 326 20.72 -1.70 42.50
CA THR A 326 19.46 -2.43 42.66
C THR A 326 19.60 -3.88 42.19
N LEU A 327 20.17 -4.09 40.99
CA LEU A 327 20.40 -5.41 40.43
C LEU A 327 21.36 -6.25 41.30
N GLU A 328 22.45 -5.64 41.78
CA GLU A 328 23.41 -6.27 42.70
C GLU A 328 22.71 -6.76 43.96
N THR A 329 21.87 -5.92 44.59
CA THR A 329 21.23 -6.30 45.85
C THR A 329 20.16 -7.39 45.68
N ILE A 330 19.43 -7.40 44.57
CA ILE A 330 18.29 -8.31 44.37
C ILE A 330 18.73 -9.65 43.76
N PHE A 331 19.63 -9.61 42.77
CA PHE A 331 19.92 -10.79 41.94
C PHE A 331 21.27 -11.45 42.26
N CYS A 332 22.24 -10.72 42.83
CA CYS A 332 23.59 -11.26 43.04
C CYS A 332 23.77 -11.93 44.41
N ALA A 333 22.89 -11.65 45.39
CA ALA A 333 22.95 -12.26 46.71
C ALA A 333 22.70 -13.78 46.64
N GLY A 334 23.71 -14.58 47.00
CA GLY A 334 23.60 -16.06 47.04
C GLY A 334 23.62 -16.73 45.65
N ARG A 335 24.11 -16.05 44.61
CA ARG A 335 24.15 -16.55 43.24
C ARG A 335 25.45 -17.33 42.97
N ASN A 336 25.34 -18.57 42.48
CA ASN A 336 26.49 -19.42 42.13
C ASN A 336 27.01 -19.23 40.69
N ARG A 337 26.30 -18.45 39.87
CA ARG A 337 26.57 -18.21 38.45
C ARG A 337 26.47 -16.71 38.17
N PRO A 338 27.15 -16.15 37.17
CA PRO A 338 27.03 -14.73 36.88
C PRO A 338 25.60 -14.37 36.40
N LEU A 339 25.14 -13.17 36.75
CA LEU A 339 24.00 -12.53 36.10
C LEU A 339 24.49 -11.81 34.84
N HIS A 340 23.89 -12.12 33.69
CA HIS A 340 24.22 -11.43 32.46
C HIS A 340 23.32 -10.21 32.30
N ILE A 341 23.91 -9.07 31.96
CA ILE A 341 23.18 -7.81 31.76
C ILE A 341 23.50 -7.17 30.42
N GLY A 342 22.57 -6.40 29.88
CA GLY A 342 22.76 -5.62 28.67
C GLY A 342 21.74 -4.49 28.54
N ALA A 343 21.97 -3.60 27.56
CA ALA A 343 21.08 -2.50 27.25
C ALA A 343 21.11 -2.19 25.73
N VAL A 344 19.99 -2.43 25.05
CA VAL A 344 19.77 -2.15 23.62
C VAL A 344 20.04 -0.69 23.26
N LYS A 345 19.88 0.20 24.24
CA LYS A 345 20.09 1.65 24.08
C LYS A 345 21.53 1.98 23.74
N SER A 346 22.50 1.12 24.10
CA SER A 346 23.87 1.25 23.64
C SER A 346 24.01 1.15 22.12
N ASN A 347 23.20 0.29 21.48
CA ASN A 347 23.20 0.05 20.03
C ASN A 347 22.36 1.06 19.25
N ILE A 348 21.15 1.37 19.75
CA ILE A 348 20.17 2.17 18.99
C ILE A 348 19.99 3.60 19.51
N GLY A 349 20.65 3.99 20.59
CA GLY A 349 20.27 5.17 21.34
C GLY A 349 19.01 4.94 22.18
N HIS A 350 18.53 5.98 22.87
CA HIS A 350 17.34 5.91 23.68
C HIS A 350 16.09 6.33 22.89
N THR A 351 15.26 5.35 22.55
CA THR A 351 13.99 5.55 21.81
C THR A 351 12.82 6.03 22.68
N GLU A 352 13.14 6.64 23.83
CA GLU A 352 12.21 7.28 24.76
C GLU A 352 10.97 6.39 25.05
N PRO A 353 9.70 6.73 24.71
CA PRO A 353 8.54 5.92 25.08
C PRO A 353 8.51 4.55 24.41
N ALA A 354 9.25 4.32 23.31
CA ALA A 354 9.33 3.02 22.62
C ALA A 354 10.40 2.08 23.20
N SER A 355 11.20 2.58 24.15
CA SER A 355 12.41 1.89 24.59
C SER A 355 12.17 0.55 25.26
N GLY A 356 11.08 0.41 26.03
CA GLY A 356 10.72 -0.84 26.67
C GLY A 356 10.44 -1.97 25.68
N LEU A 357 9.72 -1.68 24.59
CA LEU A 357 9.45 -2.69 23.55
C LEU A 357 10.68 -2.98 22.70
N CYS A 358 11.55 -2.00 22.44
CA CYS A 358 12.83 -2.25 21.78
C CYS A 358 13.70 -3.23 22.58
N SER A 359 13.72 -3.06 23.91
CA SER A 359 14.39 -3.98 24.84
C SER A 359 13.78 -5.38 24.80
N ILE A 360 12.44 -5.50 24.76
CA ILE A 360 11.77 -6.79 24.57
C ILE A 360 12.16 -7.44 23.24
N VAL A 361 12.13 -6.70 22.12
CA VAL A 361 12.48 -7.26 20.81
C VAL A 361 13.92 -7.79 20.80
N LYS A 362 14.89 -7.09 21.43
CA LYS A 362 16.26 -7.61 21.59
C LYS A 362 16.29 -8.92 22.38
N VAL A 363 15.50 -9.02 23.45
CA VAL A 363 15.37 -10.25 24.25
C VAL A 363 14.75 -11.38 23.42
N LEU A 364 13.67 -11.12 22.68
CA LEU A 364 13.01 -12.11 21.81
C LEU A 364 13.97 -12.59 20.71
N ILE A 365 14.73 -11.68 20.09
CA ILE A 365 15.81 -12.05 19.16
C ILE A 365 16.80 -13.00 19.83
N GLY A 366 17.19 -12.72 21.07
CA GLY A 366 18.10 -13.58 21.82
C GLY A 366 17.52 -14.94 22.15
N MET A 367 16.24 -15.00 22.52
CA MET A 367 15.51 -16.25 22.76
C MET A 367 15.41 -17.10 21.50
N GLU A 368 15.01 -16.51 20.37
CA GLU A 368 14.82 -17.21 19.10
C GLU A 368 16.12 -17.74 18.51
N THR A 369 17.22 -16.97 18.64
CA THR A 369 18.53 -17.36 18.09
C THR A 369 19.35 -18.21 19.05
N GLY A 370 19.06 -18.19 20.35
CA GLY A 370 19.87 -18.83 21.37
C GLY A 370 21.14 -18.06 21.75
N PHE A 371 21.31 -16.81 21.29
CA PHE A 371 22.47 -15.96 21.55
C PHE A 371 22.05 -14.59 22.06
N ILE A 372 22.70 -14.08 23.11
CA ILE A 372 22.46 -12.74 23.60
C ILE A 372 23.16 -11.72 22.68
N PRO A 373 22.45 -10.72 22.11
CA PRO A 373 23.07 -9.70 21.29
C PRO A 373 23.99 -8.78 22.12
N PRO A 374 25.18 -8.43 21.60
CA PRO A 374 26.20 -7.69 22.34
C PRO A 374 25.83 -6.23 22.61
N ASN A 375 26.25 -5.75 23.77
CA ASN A 375 26.27 -4.36 24.18
C ASN A 375 27.50 -3.66 23.58
N ILE A 376 27.32 -2.47 23.02
CA ILE A 376 28.43 -1.68 22.48
C ILE A 376 28.80 -0.54 23.43
N ASN A 377 29.86 0.22 23.11
CA ASN A 377 30.32 1.38 23.88
C ASN A 377 30.71 1.08 25.35
N TYR A 378 31.02 -0.18 25.67
CA TYR A 378 31.48 -0.64 26.98
C TYR A 378 32.97 -0.97 26.94
N LYS A 379 33.80 -0.18 27.63
CA LYS A 379 35.27 -0.31 27.70
C LYS A 379 35.77 -0.54 29.13
N LYS A 380 35.29 0.24 30.09
CA LYS A 380 35.68 0.17 31.51
C LYS A 380 34.43 0.16 32.39
N PRO A 381 34.26 -0.80 33.32
CA PRO A 381 33.12 -0.82 34.24
C PRO A 381 33.07 0.42 35.12
N ILE A 382 31.86 0.84 35.50
CA ILE A 382 31.63 1.88 36.52
C ILE A 382 32.28 1.49 37.85
N GLU A 383 32.93 2.46 38.50
CA GLU A 383 33.55 2.29 39.82
C GLU A 383 32.49 2.36 40.93
N GLY A 384 32.58 1.45 41.92
CA GLY A 384 31.70 1.45 43.11
C GLY A 384 30.67 0.32 43.18
N VAL A 385 30.45 -0.44 42.09
CA VAL A 385 29.58 -1.62 42.07
C VAL A 385 30.43 -2.88 42.24
N LYS A 386 30.27 -3.64 43.34
CA LYS A 386 31.15 -4.79 43.62
C LYS A 386 30.86 -5.94 42.65
N ALA A 387 29.58 -6.17 42.34
CA ALA A 387 29.14 -7.24 41.45
C ALA A 387 29.76 -7.21 40.03
N LEU A 388 30.14 -6.03 39.52
CA LEU A 388 30.86 -5.92 38.23
C LEU A 388 32.36 -6.21 38.35
N SER A 389 32.95 -5.97 39.52
CA SER A 389 34.39 -6.17 39.75
C SER A 389 34.73 -7.59 40.22
N ASP A 390 33.83 -8.26 40.93
CA ASP A 390 33.98 -9.66 41.34
C ASP A 390 33.49 -10.68 40.30
N GLY A 391 32.85 -10.23 39.22
CA GLY A 391 32.35 -11.05 38.13
C GLY A 391 31.05 -11.79 38.44
N THR A 392 30.35 -11.47 39.53
CA THR A 392 29.00 -11.99 39.81
C THR A 392 27.93 -11.40 38.87
N MET A 393 28.23 -10.28 38.22
CA MET A 393 27.45 -9.67 37.15
C MET A 393 28.34 -9.35 35.95
N ILE A 394 27.92 -9.77 34.75
CA ILE A 394 28.70 -9.66 33.51
C ILE A 394 27.90 -8.89 32.47
N VAL A 395 28.48 -7.80 31.96
CA VAL A 395 27.95 -7.07 30.79
C VAL A 395 28.27 -7.89 29.54
N VAL A 396 27.24 -8.20 28.74
CA VAL A 396 27.42 -8.98 27.52
C VAL A 396 28.00 -8.09 26.41
N ALA A 397 29.32 -8.02 26.32
CA ALA A 397 30.03 -7.20 25.32
C ALA A 397 30.27 -7.93 23.98
N GLU A 398 30.17 -9.25 23.96
CA GLU A 398 30.36 -10.11 22.78
C GLU A 398 29.13 -10.99 22.54
N LYS A 399 28.94 -11.45 21.30
CA LYS A 399 27.90 -12.43 20.98
C LYS A 399 28.13 -13.69 21.83
N MET A 400 27.23 -13.94 22.75
CA MET A 400 27.37 -15.01 23.74
C MET A 400 26.20 -16.00 23.63
N PRO A 401 26.44 -17.33 23.61
CA PRO A 401 25.36 -18.30 23.70
C PRO A 401 24.62 -18.16 25.02
N LEU A 402 23.32 -18.46 25.04
CA LEU A 402 22.55 -18.40 26.28
C LEU A 402 23.17 -19.33 27.34
N PRO A 403 23.47 -18.79 28.54
CA PRO A 403 24.28 -19.50 29.54
C PRO A 403 23.51 -20.60 30.27
N ASP A 404 22.19 -20.67 30.12
CA ASP A 404 21.34 -21.64 30.81
C ASP A 404 20.08 -21.97 30.00
N GLN A 405 19.49 -23.14 30.28
CA GLN A 405 18.24 -23.61 29.69
C GLN A 405 16.97 -23.18 30.45
N ARG A 406 17.08 -22.48 31.59
CA ARG A 406 15.90 -21.90 32.28
C ARG A 406 15.22 -20.78 31.49
N GLY A 407 15.96 -20.08 30.62
CA GLY A 407 15.37 -19.12 29.68
C GLY A 407 14.53 -17.99 30.29
N LEU A 408 14.88 -17.52 31.50
CA LEU A 408 14.19 -16.44 32.21
C LEU A 408 14.90 -15.08 31.99
N PHE A 409 14.17 -14.09 31.51
CA PHE A 409 14.70 -12.79 31.12
C PHE A 409 13.91 -11.66 31.79
N GLY A 410 14.60 -10.76 32.49
CA GLY A 410 14.01 -9.56 33.06
C GLY A 410 14.21 -8.36 32.14
N VAL A 411 13.19 -7.50 32.02
CA VAL A 411 13.27 -6.26 31.24
C VAL A 411 12.90 -5.07 32.11
N ASN A 412 13.77 -4.07 32.17
CA ASN A 412 13.55 -2.82 32.91
C ASN A 412 13.24 -1.65 31.95
N SER A 413 12.30 -0.80 32.34
CA SER A 413 12.10 0.50 31.70
C SER A 413 11.68 1.54 32.72
N PHE A 414 12.48 2.60 32.86
CA PHE A 414 12.27 3.65 33.86
C PHE A 414 12.05 4.99 33.17
N GLY A 415 10.94 5.66 33.48
CA GLY A 415 10.64 7.00 33.04
C GLY A 415 11.37 8.03 33.88
N PHE A 416 11.89 9.10 33.26
CA PHE A 416 12.59 10.17 33.99
C PHE A 416 11.72 10.83 35.09
N GLY A 417 10.39 10.77 34.96
CA GLY A 417 9.43 11.24 35.96
C GLY A 417 9.25 10.31 37.18
N GLY A 418 10.01 9.21 37.25
CA GLY A 418 9.97 8.24 38.35
C GLY A 418 8.93 7.14 38.19
N ALA A 419 8.39 6.92 36.98
CA ALA A 419 7.50 5.80 36.67
C ALA A 419 8.34 4.59 36.26
N ASN A 420 8.30 3.51 37.03
CA ASN A 420 9.16 2.35 36.80
C ASN A 420 8.33 1.13 36.40
N ALA A 421 8.82 0.36 35.42
CA ALA A 421 8.22 -0.88 34.97
C ALA A 421 9.24 -2.01 34.90
N HIS A 422 8.83 -3.20 35.33
CA HIS A 422 9.61 -4.44 35.22
C HIS A 422 8.74 -5.57 34.67
N VAL A 423 9.30 -6.37 33.77
CA VAL A 423 8.63 -7.50 33.12
C VAL A 423 9.53 -8.73 33.15
N LEU A 424 8.94 -9.89 33.45
CA LEU A 424 9.61 -11.19 33.41
C LEU A 424 9.07 -12.00 32.24
N LEU A 425 9.99 -12.42 31.39
CA LEU A 425 9.74 -13.18 30.18
C LEU A 425 10.36 -14.58 30.28
N HIS A 426 9.69 -15.56 29.71
CA HIS A 426 10.18 -16.93 29.60
C HIS A 426 10.10 -17.41 28.15
N TRP A 427 11.20 -17.96 27.67
CA TRP A 427 11.30 -18.41 26.28
C TRP A 427 10.34 -19.58 25.97
N ASN A 428 10.05 -19.81 24.70
CA ASN A 428 9.37 -21.03 24.29
C ASN A 428 10.31 -22.25 24.42
N GLU A 429 9.89 -23.26 25.18
CA GLU A 429 10.66 -24.49 25.40
C GLU A 429 10.62 -25.44 24.19
N LYS A 430 9.61 -25.30 23.31
CA LYS A 430 9.45 -26.17 22.15
C LYS A 430 10.55 -25.91 21.11
N ALA A 431 11.52 -26.80 21.03
CA ALA A 431 12.58 -26.77 20.02
C ALA A 431 12.12 -27.41 18.70
N LYS A 432 12.70 -26.96 17.58
CA LYS A 432 12.43 -27.55 16.27
C LYS A 432 12.75 -29.04 16.23
N ILE A 433 11.79 -29.83 15.79
CA ILE A 433 11.95 -31.27 15.60
C ILE A 433 12.86 -31.50 14.38
N LYS A 434 13.88 -32.36 14.55
CA LYS A 434 14.65 -32.88 13.42
C LYS A 434 13.80 -33.90 12.67
N ALA A 435 13.66 -33.69 11.37
CA ALA A 435 12.92 -34.59 10.50
C ALA A 435 13.68 -35.91 10.27
N GLY A 436 12.99 -37.07 10.28
CA GLY A 436 13.52 -38.34 9.76
C GLY A 436 13.61 -39.55 10.72
N CYS A 437 13.63 -40.74 10.11
CA CYS A 437 14.10 -42.00 10.69
C CYS A 437 15.63 -41.93 10.96
N PRO A 438 16.23 -42.84 11.77
CA PRO A 438 17.63 -42.76 12.20
C PRO A 438 18.72 -42.61 11.10
N ASN A 439 18.38 -42.78 9.82
CA ASN A 439 19.31 -42.81 8.70
C ASN A 439 19.31 -41.55 7.81
N ASP A 440 18.33 -40.65 7.93
CA ASP A 440 18.24 -39.43 7.09
C ASP A 440 18.61 -38.19 7.93
N ASN A 441 19.83 -37.66 7.75
CA ASN A 441 20.29 -36.42 8.41
C ASN A 441 19.64 -35.15 7.80
N LEU A 442 18.32 -35.00 7.92
CA LEU A 442 17.61 -33.83 7.40
C LEU A 442 17.76 -32.59 8.30
N PRO A 443 17.73 -31.37 7.74
CA PRO A 443 17.68 -30.14 8.53
C PRO A 443 16.44 -30.07 9.45
N PRO A 444 16.54 -29.40 10.62
CA PRO A 444 15.39 -29.18 11.50
C PRO A 444 14.26 -28.42 10.80
N GLY A 445 13.00 -28.83 11.00
CA GLY A 445 11.81 -28.21 10.39
C GLY A 445 11.45 -28.68 8.97
N CYS A 446 12.30 -29.50 8.33
CA CYS A 446 11.95 -30.10 7.03
C CYS A 446 10.75 -31.06 7.15
N PRO A 447 9.95 -31.24 6.07
CA PRO A 447 8.86 -32.21 6.08
C PRO A 447 9.40 -33.65 6.11
N ASN A 448 8.81 -34.50 6.96
CA ASN A 448 9.14 -35.94 7.04
C ASN A 448 8.68 -36.73 5.81
N ASP A 449 7.76 -36.19 5.02
CA ASP A 449 7.23 -36.79 3.80
C ASP A 449 7.89 -36.21 2.52
N ASN A 450 7.62 -36.84 1.38
CA ASN A 450 8.11 -36.44 0.06
C ASN A 450 7.09 -35.61 -0.76
N LEU A 451 6.00 -35.13 -0.15
CA LEU A 451 4.98 -34.36 -0.88
C LEU A 451 5.49 -32.95 -1.21
N PRO A 452 5.33 -32.47 -2.45
CA PRO A 452 5.54 -31.06 -2.76
C PRO A 452 4.60 -30.14 -1.97
N ARG A 453 5.11 -28.97 -1.55
CA ARG A 453 4.36 -27.96 -0.81
C ARG A 453 3.90 -26.85 -1.74
N LEU A 454 2.60 -26.60 -1.78
CA LEU A 454 1.96 -25.46 -2.42
C LEU A 454 1.90 -24.31 -1.41
N ILE A 455 2.60 -23.23 -1.71
CA ILE A 455 2.58 -22.00 -0.91
C ILE A 455 1.86 -20.93 -1.72
N CYS A 456 0.73 -20.46 -1.19
CA CYS A 456 -0.07 -19.40 -1.79
C CYS A 456 0.06 -18.12 -0.95
N VAL A 457 0.31 -17.00 -1.61
CA VAL A 457 0.55 -15.69 -0.99
C VAL A 457 -0.13 -14.59 -1.77
N SER A 458 -0.46 -13.50 -1.08
CA SER A 458 -1.00 -12.29 -1.70
C SER A 458 -0.23 -11.06 -1.21
N SER A 459 -0.16 -10.03 -2.03
CA SER A 459 0.56 -8.81 -1.67
C SER A 459 0.07 -7.60 -2.47
N ARG A 460 0.51 -6.42 -2.04
CA ARG A 460 0.34 -5.14 -2.72
C ARG A 460 1.19 -5.02 -3.98
N SER A 461 2.30 -5.73 -4.05
CA SER A 461 3.24 -5.68 -5.16
C SER A 461 3.73 -7.08 -5.57
N LYS A 462 4.31 -7.19 -6.77
CA LYS A 462 4.90 -8.45 -7.26
C LYS A 462 6.14 -8.81 -6.45
N GLU A 463 6.89 -7.80 -6.02
CA GLU A 463 8.08 -7.92 -5.20
C GLU A 463 7.75 -8.52 -3.83
N GLY A 464 6.60 -8.16 -3.23
CA GLY A 464 6.17 -8.73 -1.95
C GLY A 464 5.81 -10.21 -2.02
N ILE A 465 5.14 -10.65 -3.09
CA ILE A 465 4.94 -12.09 -3.36
C ILE A 465 6.28 -12.79 -3.47
N ASN A 466 7.20 -12.18 -4.22
CA ASN A 466 8.48 -12.81 -4.47
C ASN A 466 9.33 -12.93 -3.21
N ALA A 467 9.35 -11.91 -2.38
CA ALA A 467 10.07 -11.91 -1.10
C ALA A 467 9.66 -13.09 -0.20
N ILE A 468 8.36 -13.39 -0.08
CA ILE A 468 7.89 -14.50 0.75
C ILE A 468 8.25 -15.86 0.14
N LEU A 469 8.05 -16.02 -1.16
CA LEU A 469 8.32 -17.29 -1.86
C LEU A 469 9.81 -17.61 -1.93
N ASP A 470 10.66 -16.61 -2.14
CA ASP A 470 12.11 -16.75 -2.17
C ASP A 470 12.64 -17.10 -0.78
N ASP A 471 12.17 -16.40 0.26
CA ASP A 471 12.55 -16.68 1.64
C ASP A 471 12.13 -18.10 2.06
N TYR A 472 10.91 -18.53 1.74
CA TYR A 472 10.46 -19.90 1.99
C TYR A 472 11.38 -20.96 1.37
N GLN A 473 11.82 -20.74 0.12
CA GLN A 473 12.72 -21.65 -0.59
C GLN A 473 14.08 -21.77 0.11
N THR A 474 14.66 -20.65 0.56
CA THR A 474 15.97 -20.66 1.24
C THR A 474 15.97 -21.39 2.59
N ARG A 475 14.78 -21.66 3.15
CA ARG A 475 14.59 -22.24 4.47
C ARG A 475 14.17 -23.71 4.44
N ASN A 476 14.62 -24.44 3.42
CA ASN A 476 14.45 -25.90 3.29
C ASN A 476 12.99 -26.39 3.37
N CYS A 477 12.04 -25.58 2.89
CA CYS A 477 10.60 -25.88 2.91
C CYS A 477 10.04 -26.19 4.31
N ASP A 478 10.40 -25.38 5.31
CA ASP A 478 9.95 -25.52 6.70
C ASP A 478 8.42 -25.70 6.82
N CYS A 479 8.00 -26.79 7.49
CA CYS A 479 6.59 -27.17 7.59
C CYS A 479 5.79 -26.27 8.56
N GLU A 480 6.40 -25.81 9.63
CA GLU A 480 5.76 -24.92 10.61
C GLU A 480 5.62 -23.51 10.02
N PHE A 481 6.61 -23.07 9.25
CA PHE A 481 6.53 -21.80 8.52
C PHE A 481 5.47 -21.85 7.40
N ALA A 482 5.42 -22.94 6.64
CA ALA A 482 4.37 -23.16 5.64
C ALA A 482 2.97 -23.06 6.26
N TYR A 483 2.78 -23.65 7.45
CA TYR A 483 1.52 -23.56 8.18
C TYR A 483 1.12 -22.12 8.49
N LEU A 484 2.04 -21.28 8.95
CA LEU A 484 1.77 -19.88 9.24
C LEU A 484 1.43 -19.09 7.97
N ILE A 485 2.14 -19.32 6.87
CA ILE A 485 1.81 -18.71 5.56
C ILE A 485 0.41 -19.14 5.12
N HIS A 486 0.10 -20.44 5.17
CA HIS A 486 -1.22 -20.95 4.82
C HIS A 486 -2.32 -20.31 5.65
N GLN A 487 -2.08 -20.08 6.94
CA GLN A 487 -3.05 -19.45 7.83
C GLN A 487 -3.22 -17.95 7.59
N ALA A 488 -2.12 -17.23 7.34
CA ALA A 488 -2.14 -15.79 7.07
C ALA A 488 -2.82 -15.45 5.73
N PHE A 489 -2.61 -16.29 4.70
CA PHE A 489 -3.06 -16.02 3.32
C PHE A 489 -4.21 -16.92 2.82
N ARG A 490 -4.90 -17.64 3.72
CA ARG A 490 -6.02 -18.54 3.37
C ARG A 490 -7.22 -17.88 2.68
N LYS A 491 -7.38 -16.56 2.87
CA LYS A 491 -8.48 -15.76 2.32
C LYS A 491 -7.95 -14.55 1.56
N ASN A 492 -8.82 -13.92 0.78
CA ASN A 492 -8.52 -12.61 0.21
C ASN A 492 -8.32 -11.58 1.31
N ILE A 493 -7.15 -10.95 1.28
CA ILE A 493 -6.92 -9.70 1.99
C ILE A 493 -7.38 -8.59 1.05
N GLU A 494 -8.30 -7.76 1.53
CA GLU A 494 -8.81 -6.61 0.76
C GLU A 494 -7.63 -5.73 0.31
N ASP A 495 -7.75 -5.18 -0.90
CA ASP A 495 -6.70 -4.39 -1.56
C ASP A 495 -5.35 -5.11 -1.81
N HIS A 496 -5.19 -6.42 -1.58
CA HIS A 496 -4.05 -7.14 -2.18
C HIS A 496 -4.26 -7.31 -3.69
N LEU A 497 -3.55 -6.50 -4.47
CA LEU A 497 -3.68 -6.46 -5.94
C LEU A 497 -3.12 -7.70 -6.62
N TYR A 498 -2.12 -8.34 -6.01
CA TYR A 498 -1.45 -9.49 -6.58
C TYR A 498 -1.67 -10.73 -5.73
N ARG A 499 -1.87 -11.86 -6.40
CA ARG A 499 -1.82 -13.19 -5.82
C ARG A 499 -0.83 -14.05 -6.60
N GLY A 500 -0.20 -14.99 -5.91
CA GLY A 500 0.72 -15.92 -6.54
C GLY A 500 0.89 -17.18 -5.72
N TYR A 501 1.47 -18.18 -6.36
CA TYR A 501 1.80 -19.43 -5.70
C TYR A 501 3.15 -19.97 -6.16
N GLY A 502 3.77 -20.76 -5.28
CA GLY A 502 4.94 -21.57 -5.58
C GLY A 502 4.72 -23.02 -5.15
N ILE A 503 5.22 -23.96 -5.94
CA ILE A 503 5.29 -25.38 -5.60
C ILE A 503 6.75 -25.72 -5.35
N PHE A 504 7.05 -26.19 -4.15
CA PHE A 504 8.40 -26.48 -3.71
C PHE A 504 8.54 -27.93 -3.27
N ASN A 505 9.71 -28.52 -3.54
CA ASN A 505 10.13 -29.78 -2.96
C ASN A 505 11.49 -29.61 -2.27
N ARG A 506 12.05 -30.70 -1.73
CA ARG A 506 13.36 -30.68 -1.07
C ARG A 506 14.52 -30.24 -1.99
N ASN A 507 14.35 -30.33 -3.30
CA ASN A 507 15.37 -30.04 -4.30
C ASN A 507 15.21 -28.63 -4.92
N GLY A 508 14.16 -27.88 -4.56
CA GLY A 508 13.93 -26.51 -5.01
C GLY A 508 12.51 -26.26 -5.54
N THR A 509 12.38 -25.19 -6.33
CA THR A 509 11.11 -24.77 -6.94
C THR A 509 10.78 -25.64 -8.14
N ILE A 510 9.58 -26.24 -8.12
CA ILE A 510 9.03 -26.97 -9.27
C ILE A 510 8.32 -26.01 -10.21
N LYS A 511 7.46 -25.15 -9.66
CA LYS A 511 6.64 -24.21 -10.43
C LYS A 511 6.33 -22.98 -9.61
N ARG A 512 6.19 -21.84 -10.29
CA ARG A 512 5.79 -20.57 -9.69
C ARG A 512 4.97 -19.77 -10.68
N SER A 513 3.99 -19.05 -10.18
CA SER A 513 3.16 -18.16 -10.98
C SER A 513 2.67 -17.01 -10.08
N LEU A 514 2.37 -15.89 -10.72
CA LEU A 514 1.76 -14.73 -10.08
C LEU A 514 0.87 -14.00 -11.09
N SER A 515 -0.21 -13.42 -10.62
CA SER A 515 -1.14 -12.65 -11.43
C SER A 515 -1.73 -11.47 -10.67
N LEU A 516 -2.14 -10.44 -11.42
CA LEU A 516 -3.01 -9.39 -10.89
C LEU A 516 -4.41 -9.98 -10.63
N LEU A 517 -4.99 -9.69 -9.48
CA LEU A 517 -6.33 -10.14 -9.10
C LEU A 517 -7.39 -9.40 -9.92
N GLY A 518 -8.35 -10.14 -10.47
CA GLY A 518 -9.52 -9.57 -11.16
C GLY A 518 -10.57 -9.04 -10.18
N ILE A 519 -11.37 -8.06 -10.60
CA ILE A 519 -12.31 -7.33 -9.74
C ILE A 519 -13.59 -8.14 -9.43
N ASP A 520 -13.98 -9.09 -10.31
CA ASP A 520 -15.24 -9.81 -10.18
C ASP A 520 -15.10 -11.15 -9.44
N ARG A 521 -15.99 -11.38 -8.46
CA ARG A 521 -16.07 -12.65 -7.73
C ARG A 521 -16.75 -13.71 -8.61
N GLN A 522 -15.93 -14.51 -9.27
CA GLN A 522 -16.34 -15.54 -10.22
C GLN A 522 -16.88 -16.78 -9.48
N LYS A 523 -17.94 -17.42 -9.99
CA LYS A 523 -18.46 -18.66 -9.39
C LYS A 523 -17.63 -19.84 -9.88
N ILE A 524 -17.52 -20.87 -9.03
CA ILE A 524 -16.85 -22.13 -9.36
C ILE A 524 -17.85 -23.27 -9.44
N TYR A 525 -17.81 -24.01 -10.53
CA TYR A 525 -18.65 -25.17 -10.80
C TYR A 525 -17.77 -26.42 -10.83
N PHE A 526 -18.20 -27.48 -10.17
CA PHE A 526 -17.51 -28.77 -10.25
C PHE A 526 -18.20 -29.71 -11.22
N VAL A 527 -17.42 -30.39 -12.03
CA VAL A 527 -17.89 -31.42 -12.96
C VAL A 527 -17.27 -32.76 -12.54
N VAL A 528 -18.13 -33.74 -12.34
CA VAL A 528 -17.76 -35.12 -12.06
C VAL A 528 -17.96 -35.92 -13.34
N GLY A 529 -16.86 -36.12 -14.07
CA GLY A 529 -16.84 -36.78 -15.37
C GLY A 529 -17.07 -38.29 -15.32
N HIS A 530 -17.07 -38.90 -16.52
CA HIS A 530 -17.20 -40.34 -16.71
C HIS A 530 -16.09 -41.12 -15.99
N PHE A 531 -16.38 -42.38 -15.72
CA PHE A 531 -15.37 -43.28 -15.17
C PHE A 531 -14.48 -43.76 -16.32
N ASP A 532 -13.16 -43.72 -16.12
CA ASP A 532 -12.16 -44.17 -17.08
C ASP A 532 -11.16 -45.05 -16.33
N ARG A 533 -10.67 -46.11 -16.98
CA ARG A 533 -9.67 -47.02 -16.41
C ARG A 533 -8.33 -46.35 -16.17
N ASP A 534 -7.99 -45.34 -16.97
CA ASP A 534 -6.71 -44.63 -16.82
C ASP A 534 -6.67 -43.77 -15.55
N VAL A 535 -7.83 -43.44 -14.97
CA VAL A 535 -7.93 -42.75 -13.67
C VAL A 535 -7.28 -43.55 -12.54
N LEU A 536 -7.24 -44.87 -12.63
CA LEU A 536 -6.61 -45.71 -11.59
C LEU A 536 -5.10 -45.46 -11.46
N LYS A 537 -4.45 -44.91 -12.50
CA LYS A 537 -3.01 -44.55 -12.48
C LYS A 537 -2.70 -43.43 -11.47
N LEU A 538 -3.70 -42.63 -11.11
CA LEU A 538 -3.58 -41.52 -10.15
C LEU A 538 -3.47 -42.01 -8.70
N GLY A 539 -4.07 -43.17 -8.41
CA GLY A 539 -4.22 -43.72 -7.06
C GLY A 539 -2.92 -43.76 -6.25
N PRO A 540 -1.83 -44.38 -6.75
CA PRO A 540 -0.59 -44.52 -6.00
C PRO A 540 0.03 -43.18 -5.56
N SER A 541 0.02 -42.19 -6.45
CA SER A 541 0.59 -40.86 -6.18
C SER A 541 -0.27 -40.06 -5.18
N LEU A 542 -1.60 -40.15 -5.27
CA LEU A 542 -2.51 -39.42 -4.40
C LEU A 542 -2.61 -40.01 -2.98
N MET A 543 -2.28 -41.29 -2.80
CA MET A 543 -2.23 -41.95 -1.48
C MET A 543 -1.20 -41.31 -0.52
N GLY A 544 -0.27 -40.49 -1.03
CA GLY A 544 0.60 -39.67 -0.17
C GLY A 544 -0.16 -38.59 0.60
N ILE A 545 -1.28 -38.08 0.08
CA ILE A 545 -2.07 -37.00 0.69
C ILE A 545 -2.91 -37.56 1.85
N PRO A 546 -2.76 -37.07 3.09
CA PRO A 546 -3.41 -37.67 4.26
C PRO A 546 -4.93 -37.80 4.17
N ILE A 547 -5.62 -36.73 3.72
CA ILE A 547 -7.08 -36.70 3.57
C ILE A 547 -7.54 -37.74 2.55
N PHE A 548 -6.86 -37.80 1.40
CA PHE A 548 -7.19 -38.75 0.35
C PHE A 548 -7.05 -40.19 0.86
N ALA A 549 -5.91 -40.51 1.49
CA ALA A 549 -5.67 -41.83 2.08
C ALA A 549 -6.71 -42.20 3.15
N GLN A 550 -7.13 -41.24 3.97
CA GLN A 550 -8.18 -41.44 4.97
C GLN A 550 -9.53 -41.76 4.33
N THR A 551 -9.94 -41.00 3.30
CA THR A 551 -11.18 -41.27 2.55
C THR A 551 -11.18 -42.65 1.91
N ILE A 552 -10.07 -43.06 1.29
CA ILE A 552 -9.94 -44.40 0.69
C ILE A 552 -10.07 -45.50 1.76
N ARG A 553 -9.48 -45.33 2.94
CA ARG A 553 -9.65 -46.27 4.07
C ARG A 553 -11.11 -46.37 4.51
N SER A 554 -11.80 -45.25 4.69
CA SER A 554 -13.22 -45.26 5.07
C SER A 554 -14.11 -45.94 4.01
N ILE A 555 -13.80 -45.75 2.73
CA ILE A 555 -14.51 -46.44 1.64
C ILE A 555 -14.20 -47.95 1.68
N GLN A 556 -12.94 -48.31 1.91
CA GLN A 556 -12.52 -49.70 2.04
C GLN A 556 -13.24 -50.42 3.18
N ASP A 557 -13.35 -49.79 4.36
CA ASP A 557 -14.06 -50.36 5.52
C ASP A 557 -15.52 -50.63 5.18
N ILE A 558 -16.20 -49.66 4.55
CA ILE A 558 -17.60 -49.81 4.11
C ILE A 558 -17.79 -50.98 3.14
N LEU A 559 -16.91 -51.09 2.13
CA LEU A 559 -16.99 -52.15 1.12
C LEU A 559 -16.67 -53.52 1.70
N TYR A 560 -15.73 -53.60 2.64
CA TYR A 560 -15.38 -54.85 3.30
C TYR A 560 -16.51 -55.33 4.21
N GLU A 561 -17.07 -54.44 5.04
CA GLU A 561 -18.19 -54.77 5.94
C GLU A 561 -19.48 -55.14 5.20
N SER A 562 -19.75 -54.50 4.06
CA SER A 562 -21.03 -54.67 3.37
C SER A 562 -21.02 -55.80 2.34
N VAL A 563 -19.89 -56.01 1.64
CA VAL A 563 -19.81 -56.90 0.47
C VAL A 563 -18.48 -57.69 0.37
N GLU A 564 -17.64 -57.67 1.42
CA GLU A 564 -16.35 -58.38 1.49
C GLU A 564 -15.38 -58.08 0.33
N LEU A 565 -15.41 -56.86 -0.20
CA LEU A 565 -14.53 -56.43 -1.30
C LEU A 565 -13.36 -55.57 -0.83
N ASN A 566 -12.16 -55.83 -1.38
CA ASN A 566 -10.97 -55.00 -1.23
C ASN A 566 -10.59 -54.30 -2.54
N ILE A 567 -10.53 -52.96 -2.48
CA ILE A 567 -10.15 -52.05 -3.56
C ILE A 567 -8.86 -51.27 -3.25
N THR A 568 -8.36 -51.28 -2.01
CA THR A 568 -7.14 -50.53 -1.62
C THR A 568 -5.93 -50.95 -2.42
N ASP A 569 -5.75 -52.25 -2.68
CA ASP A 569 -4.65 -52.74 -3.52
C ASP A 569 -4.78 -52.31 -4.98
N THR A 570 -6.01 -52.19 -5.47
CA THR A 570 -6.30 -51.72 -6.84
C THR A 570 -5.87 -50.27 -7.01
N ILE A 571 -6.09 -49.44 -5.99
CA ILE A 571 -5.75 -48.00 -5.99
C ILE A 571 -4.28 -47.76 -5.66
N SER A 572 -3.73 -48.43 -4.65
CA SER A 572 -2.39 -48.14 -4.12
C SER A 572 -1.26 -48.67 -5.01
N ASN A 573 -1.49 -49.79 -5.70
CA ASN A 573 -0.46 -50.45 -6.53
C ASN A 573 -0.81 -50.49 -8.02
N TYR A 574 -1.87 -49.79 -8.45
CA TYR A 574 -2.39 -49.82 -9.82
C TYR A 574 -2.49 -51.25 -10.37
N LYS A 575 -3.46 -52.02 -9.88
CA LYS A 575 -3.66 -53.42 -10.28
C LYS A 575 -4.87 -53.58 -11.19
N LYS A 576 -4.69 -54.26 -12.33
CA LYS A 576 -5.78 -54.54 -13.26
C LYS A 576 -6.68 -55.64 -12.70
N GLU A 577 -7.78 -55.27 -12.05
CA GLU A 577 -8.73 -56.20 -11.44
C GLU A 577 -10.07 -56.28 -12.20
N ASN A 578 -11.07 -56.97 -11.64
CA ASN A 578 -12.38 -57.15 -12.26
C ASN A 578 -13.13 -55.81 -12.46
N LEU A 579 -14.12 -55.80 -13.37
CA LEU A 579 -14.85 -54.59 -13.74
C LEU A 579 -15.52 -53.90 -12.53
N ILE A 580 -16.01 -54.69 -11.57
CA ILE A 580 -16.68 -54.18 -10.35
C ILE A 580 -15.70 -53.35 -9.53
N LYS A 581 -14.51 -53.88 -9.27
CA LYS A 581 -13.48 -53.18 -8.50
C LYS A 581 -12.94 -51.96 -9.24
N GLN A 582 -12.85 -52.00 -10.58
CA GLN A 582 -12.43 -50.82 -11.37
C GLN A 582 -13.42 -49.65 -11.23
N ILE A 583 -14.73 -49.92 -11.33
CA ILE A 583 -15.78 -48.89 -11.18
C ILE A 583 -15.75 -48.32 -9.76
N LEU A 584 -15.69 -49.18 -8.74
CA LEU A 584 -15.66 -48.74 -7.34
C LEU A 584 -14.37 -47.97 -6.99
N ALA A 585 -13.23 -48.41 -7.50
CA ALA A 585 -11.95 -47.73 -7.29
C ALA A 585 -11.91 -46.36 -7.99
N THR A 586 -12.46 -46.25 -9.20
CA THR A 586 -12.56 -44.97 -9.92
C THR A 586 -13.46 -43.97 -9.18
N ALA A 587 -14.61 -44.44 -8.69
CA ALA A 587 -15.49 -43.64 -7.85
C ALA A 587 -14.81 -43.21 -6.54
N ALA A 588 -14.06 -44.11 -5.90
CA ALA A 588 -13.34 -43.81 -4.67
C ALA A 588 -12.29 -42.71 -4.87
N ILE A 589 -11.57 -42.70 -6.01
CA ILE A 589 -10.63 -41.62 -6.36
C ILE A 589 -11.38 -40.28 -6.55
N GLN A 590 -12.50 -40.27 -7.29
CA GLN A 590 -13.32 -39.06 -7.48
C GLN A 590 -13.87 -38.51 -6.14
N ILE A 591 -14.37 -39.41 -5.28
CA ILE A 591 -14.86 -39.04 -3.94
C ILE A 591 -13.71 -38.51 -3.08
N GLY A 592 -12.54 -39.16 -3.11
CA GLY A 592 -11.34 -38.73 -2.40
C GLY A 592 -10.91 -37.31 -2.78
N LEU A 593 -10.90 -36.98 -4.07
CA LEU A 593 -10.61 -35.63 -4.54
C LEU A 593 -11.71 -34.62 -4.16
N GLY A 594 -12.98 -35.00 -4.27
CA GLY A 594 -14.09 -34.15 -3.84
C GLY A 594 -14.07 -33.86 -2.33
N HIS A 595 -13.72 -34.84 -1.49
CA HIS A 595 -13.50 -34.66 -0.06
C HIS A 595 -12.30 -33.76 0.22
N LEU A 596 -11.20 -33.93 -0.51
CA LEU A 596 -10.03 -33.05 -0.43
C LEU A 596 -10.41 -31.58 -0.71
N LEU A 597 -11.13 -31.31 -1.80
CA LEU A 597 -11.59 -29.95 -2.14
C LEU A 597 -12.51 -29.37 -1.07
N LYS A 598 -13.38 -30.21 -0.50
CA LYS A 598 -14.28 -29.84 0.59
C LYS A 598 -13.52 -29.48 1.87
N GLU A 599 -12.51 -30.26 2.25
CA GLU A 599 -11.70 -30.04 3.45
C GLU A 599 -10.85 -28.76 3.36
N ILE A 600 -10.31 -28.43 2.19
CA ILE A 600 -9.64 -27.13 1.96
C ILE A 600 -10.64 -25.96 1.83
N LYS A 601 -11.93 -26.20 2.07
CA LYS A 601 -13.05 -25.24 1.99
C LYS A 601 -13.29 -24.61 0.61
N LEU A 602 -12.84 -25.26 -0.47
CA LEU A 602 -13.18 -24.85 -1.82
C LEU A 602 -14.59 -25.34 -2.17
N LYS A 603 -15.59 -24.50 -1.90
CA LYS A 603 -17.00 -24.85 -2.09
C LYS A 603 -17.48 -24.50 -3.51
N PRO A 604 -18.04 -25.47 -4.26
CA PRO A 604 -18.65 -25.18 -5.54
C PRO A 604 -19.97 -24.44 -5.35
N TYR A 605 -20.27 -23.54 -6.28
CA TYR A 605 -21.61 -22.98 -6.41
C TYR A 605 -22.61 -24.07 -6.81
N ARG A 606 -22.22 -24.95 -7.75
CA ARG A 606 -22.98 -26.14 -8.16
C ARG A 606 -22.07 -27.28 -8.59
N ILE A 607 -22.60 -28.50 -8.51
CA ILE A 607 -21.93 -29.73 -8.97
C ILE A 607 -22.76 -30.38 -10.07
N PHE A 608 -22.07 -30.76 -11.15
CA PHE A 608 -22.62 -31.51 -12.27
C PHE A 608 -22.04 -32.92 -12.25
N GLY A 609 -22.89 -33.94 -12.39
CA GLY A 609 -22.46 -35.31 -12.59
C GLY A 609 -22.83 -35.81 -13.97
N VAL A 610 -22.04 -36.72 -14.52
CA VAL A 610 -22.31 -37.39 -15.79
C VAL A 610 -22.21 -38.90 -15.63
N GLY A 611 -23.21 -39.64 -16.10
CA GLY A 611 -23.18 -41.09 -16.04
C GLY A 611 -23.13 -41.60 -14.59
N CYS A 612 -22.22 -42.54 -14.30
CA CYS A 612 -21.99 -43.02 -12.93
C CYS A 612 -21.45 -41.91 -11.98
N GLY A 613 -20.90 -40.83 -12.53
CA GLY A 613 -20.46 -39.65 -11.77
C GLY A 613 -21.61 -38.88 -11.10
N GLU A 614 -22.86 -39.11 -11.49
CA GLU A 614 -24.03 -38.49 -10.84
C GLU A 614 -24.21 -38.94 -9.39
N LEU A 615 -23.93 -40.21 -9.07
CA LEU A 615 -23.95 -40.71 -7.69
C LEU A 615 -22.86 -40.06 -6.84
N VAL A 616 -21.67 -39.85 -7.43
CA VAL A 616 -20.57 -39.16 -6.77
C VAL A 616 -20.88 -37.66 -6.59
N ALA A 617 -21.46 -37.00 -7.60
CA ALA A 617 -21.91 -35.61 -7.49
C ALA A 617 -22.99 -35.45 -6.42
N ALA A 618 -23.95 -36.38 -6.33
CA ALA A 618 -24.98 -36.39 -5.29
C ALA A 618 -24.39 -36.57 -3.89
N HIS A 619 -23.32 -37.37 -3.75
CA HIS A 619 -22.59 -37.49 -2.51
C HIS A 619 -21.87 -36.19 -2.11
N LEU A 620 -21.14 -35.57 -3.05
CA LEU A 620 -20.41 -34.33 -2.80
C LEU A 620 -21.34 -33.14 -2.50
N ALA A 621 -22.55 -33.16 -3.04
CA ALA A 621 -23.63 -32.23 -2.72
C ALA A 621 -24.46 -32.64 -1.48
N GLU A 622 -24.01 -33.64 -0.71
CA GLU A 622 -24.59 -34.10 0.56
C GLU A 622 -26.00 -34.72 0.48
N PHE A 623 -26.46 -35.08 -0.72
CA PHE A 623 -27.75 -35.76 -0.92
C PHE A 623 -27.70 -37.27 -0.63
N LEU A 624 -26.53 -37.89 -0.77
CA LEU A 624 -26.30 -39.31 -0.47
C LEU A 624 -25.16 -39.48 0.54
N SER A 625 -25.32 -40.41 1.47
CA SER A 625 -24.22 -40.79 2.37
C SER A 625 -23.13 -41.56 1.61
N LEU A 626 -21.92 -41.59 2.16
CA LEU A 626 -20.79 -42.31 1.57
C LEU A 626 -21.14 -43.80 1.35
N LYS A 627 -21.76 -44.43 2.37
CA LYS A 627 -22.22 -45.83 2.29
C LYS A 627 -23.27 -46.04 1.20
N GLN A 628 -24.26 -45.16 1.12
CA GLN A 628 -25.32 -45.25 0.10
C GLN A 628 -24.75 -45.14 -1.32
N THR A 629 -23.81 -44.22 -1.52
CA THR A 629 -23.15 -43.99 -2.81
C THR A 629 -22.35 -45.20 -3.26
N MET A 630 -21.51 -45.76 -2.38
CA MET A 630 -20.69 -46.92 -2.70
C MET A 630 -21.52 -48.19 -2.93
N MET A 631 -22.57 -48.40 -2.14
CA MET A 631 -23.49 -49.53 -2.35
C MET A 631 -24.31 -49.38 -3.63
N GLY A 632 -24.79 -48.17 -3.94
CA GLY A 632 -25.47 -47.88 -5.20
C GLY A 632 -24.58 -48.22 -6.41
N LEU A 633 -23.32 -47.77 -6.39
CA LEU A 633 -22.33 -48.08 -7.43
C LEU A 633 -22.00 -49.58 -7.51
N PHE A 634 -21.93 -50.29 -6.38
CA PHE A 634 -21.69 -51.74 -6.38
C PHE A 634 -22.81 -52.51 -7.08
N TYR A 635 -24.07 -52.17 -6.78
CA TYR A 635 -25.22 -52.82 -7.42
C TYR A 635 -25.30 -52.50 -8.92
N VAL A 636 -24.97 -51.26 -9.32
CA VAL A 636 -24.85 -50.88 -10.74
C VAL A 636 -23.77 -51.73 -11.42
N ALA A 637 -22.58 -51.80 -10.83
CA ALA A 637 -21.47 -52.58 -11.38
C ALA A 637 -21.80 -54.07 -11.51
N CYS A 638 -22.49 -54.65 -10.53
CA CYS A 638 -22.93 -56.05 -10.58
C CYS A 638 -23.93 -56.30 -11.71
N ASN A 639 -24.87 -55.39 -11.94
CA ASN A 639 -25.85 -55.54 -13.01
C ASN A 639 -25.20 -55.40 -14.41
N LEU A 640 -24.22 -54.50 -14.54
CA LEU A 640 -23.44 -54.33 -15.78
C LEU A 640 -22.65 -55.58 -16.16
N VAL A 641 -22.06 -56.26 -15.17
CA VAL A 641 -21.38 -57.54 -15.41
C VAL A 641 -22.38 -58.62 -15.83
N LYS A 642 -23.59 -58.64 -15.25
CA LYS A 642 -24.65 -59.61 -15.59
C LYS A 642 -25.24 -59.41 -16.99
N SER A 643 -25.34 -58.17 -17.47
CA SER A 643 -25.90 -57.84 -18.79
C SER A 643 -24.91 -58.00 -19.96
N ASN A 644 -23.66 -58.38 -19.69
CA ASN A 644 -22.60 -58.60 -20.69
C ASN A 644 -22.29 -57.37 -21.58
N SER A 645 -22.70 -56.17 -21.15
CA SER A 645 -22.46 -54.93 -21.88
C SER A 645 -21.01 -54.48 -21.70
N ARG A 646 -20.25 -54.41 -22.81
CA ARG A 646 -18.85 -53.96 -22.81
C ARG A 646 -18.69 -52.43 -22.83
N ASN A 647 -19.76 -51.68 -23.12
CA ASN A 647 -19.75 -50.21 -23.24
C ASN A 647 -20.30 -49.53 -21.98
N TRP A 648 -19.63 -49.69 -20.85
CA TRP A 648 -19.95 -48.93 -19.62
C TRP A 648 -19.51 -47.47 -19.72
N GLU A 649 -18.64 -47.14 -20.68
CA GLU A 649 -18.23 -45.77 -21.05
C GLU A 649 -19.39 -44.92 -21.59
N ASN A 650 -20.48 -45.55 -22.04
CA ASN A 650 -21.69 -44.90 -22.55
C ASN A 650 -22.96 -45.52 -21.92
N LEU A 651 -23.05 -45.52 -20.59
CA LEU A 651 -24.34 -45.70 -19.90
C LEU A 651 -25.21 -44.45 -20.13
N GLY A 652 -25.78 -44.36 -21.32
CA GLY A 652 -26.81 -43.39 -21.66
C GLY A 652 -28.21 -43.90 -21.25
N GLU A 653 -29.07 -42.94 -20.90
CA GLU A 653 -30.52 -43.07 -20.66
C GLU A 653 -30.92 -43.54 -19.23
N ASP A 654 -31.03 -42.57 -18.31
CA ASP A 654 -31.69 -42.67 -16.99
C ASP A 654 -31.08 -43.67 -15.97
N ILE A 655 -29.85 -43.39 -15.55
CA ILE A 655 -29.12 -44.19 -14.56
C ILE A 655 -29.87 -44.30 -13.23
N PHE A 656 -30.54 -43.26 -12.73
CA PHE A 656 -31.30 -43.35 -11.47
C PHE A 656 -32.56 -44.23 -11.59
N GLY A 657 -33.25 -44.20 -12.73
CA GLY A 657 -34.37 -45.09 -13.05
C GLY A 657 -33.94 -46.57 -13.16
N GLU A 658 -32.79 -46.84 -13.76
CA GLU A 658 -32.20 -48.19 -13.86
C GLU A 658 -31.57 -48.66 -12.53
N ILE A 659 -30.91 -47.78 -11.77
CA ILE A 659 -30.39 -48.05 -10.41
C ILE A 659 -31.51 -48.54 -9.49
N GLY A 660 -32.69 -47.91 -9.55
CA GLY A 660 -33.86 -48.31 -8.78
C GLY A 660 -34.35 -49.74 -9.09
N LYS A 661 -33.99 -50.30 -10.25
CA LYS A 661 -34.23 -51.69 -10.64
C LYS A 661 -33.09 -52.63 -10.22
N CYS A 662 -31.87 -52.11 -10.12
CA CYS A 662 -30.66 -52.85 -9.72
C CYS A 662 -30.52 -53.07 -8.21
N ILE A 663 -31.06 -52.16 -7.39
CA ILE A 663 -31.00 -52.23 -5.93
C ILE A 663 -31.96 -53.32 -5.41
N PRO A 664 -31.51 -54.25 -4.55
CA PRO A 664 -32.37 -55.33 -4.07
C PRO A 664 -33.52 -54.81 -3.20
N ALA A 665 -34.66 -55.52 -3.21
CA ALA A 665 -35.92 -55.02 -2.64
C ALA A 665 -35.90 -54.77 -1.11
N ASN A 666 -34.94 -55.38 -0.41
CA ASN A 666 -34.70 -55.21 1.03
C ASN A 666 -33.99 -53.88 1.38
N GLU A 667 -33.33 -53.22 0.41
CA GLU A 667 -32.65 -51.93 0.59
C GLU A 667 -33.60 -50.74 0.38
N LYS A 668 -34.70 -50.71 1.15
CA LYS A 668 -35.84 -49.78 0.97
C LYS A 668 -35.44 -48.30 1.08
N ILE A 669 -34.48 -47.97 1.95
CA ILE A 669 -34.01 -46.59 2.19
C ILE A 669 -33.17 -46.10 1.01
N LEU A 670 -32.22 -46.92 0.53
CA LEU A 670 -31.39 -46.58 -0.63
C LEU A 670 -32.26 -46.40 -1.88
N ARG A 671 -33.25 -47.29 -2.05
CA ARG A 671 -34.20 -47.24 -3.16
C ARG A 671 -35.12 -46.01 -3.10
N GLN A 672 -35.62 -45.66 -1.91
CA GLN A 672 -36.39 -44.42 -1.71
C GLN A 672 -35.56 -43.16 -1.96
N ASN A 673 -34.31 -43.14 -1.50
CA ASN A 673 -33.41 -42.02 -1.72
C ASN A 673 -33.08 -41.88 -3.20
N CYS A 674 -32.72 -42.96 -3.91
CA CYS A 674 -32.45 -42.90 -5.36
C CYS A 674 -33.70 -42.56 -6.19
N ALA A 675 -34.89 -43.06 -5.80
CA ALA A 675 -36.14 -42.83 -6.55
C ALA A 675 -36.74 -41.42 -6.36
N LYS A 676 -36.39 -40.69 -5.29
CA LYS A 676 -36.85 -39.31 -5.06
C LYS A 676 -36.24 -38.29 -6.05
N TYR A 677 -35.18 -38.64 -6.77
CA TYR A 677 -34.41 -37.71 -7.60
C TYR A 677 -34.68 -37.83 -9.10
N VAL A 678 -35.79 -38.47 -9.51
CA VAL A 678 -36.20 -38.53 -10.92
C VAL A 678 -36.62 -37.14 -11.41
N THR A 679 -35.69 -36.52 -12.14
CA THR A 679 -35.87 -35.53 -13.22
C THR A 679 -37.22 -34.83 -13.26
N SER A 680 -37.39 -33.76 -12.49
CA SER A 680 -38.37 -32.75 -12.88
C SER A 680 -37.85 -31.35 -12.60
N ARG A 681 -38.16 -30.47 -13.53
CA ARG A 681 -37.95 -29.01 -13.53
C ARG A 681 -38.42 -28.31 -12.24
N SER A 682 -39.10 -29.01 -11.32
CA SER A 682 -39.62 -28.51 -10.05
C SER A 682 -38.61 -28.56 -8.88
N ALA A 683 -37.65 -29.50 -8.88
CA ALA A 683 -36.58 -29.55 -7.87
C ALA A 683 -35.60 -28.36 -7.99
N TRP A 684 -35.56 -27.74 -9.17
CA TRP A 684 -34.82 -26.52 -9.51
C TRP A 684 -35.20 -25.31 -8.65
N ASN A 685 -36.46 -25.19 -8.23
CA ASN A 685 -36.97 -24.03 -7.50
C ASN A 685 -36.89 -24.19 -5.97
N ASN A 686 -36.82 -25.42 -5.45
CA ASN A 686 -36.86 -25.70 -4.01
C ASN A 686 -35.48 -25.78 -3.33
N SER A 687 -34.37 -25.85 -4.08
CA SER A 687 -33.01 -25.81 -3.52
C SER A 687 -32.53 -24.41 -3.09
N ARG A 688 -33.42 -23.41 -3.15
CA ARG A 688 -33.14 -21.99 -2.81
C ARG A 688 -32.98 -21.69 -1.31
N LYS A 689 -33.02 -22.68 -0.43
CA LYS A 689 -32.79 -22.49 1.01
C LYS A 689 -31.47 -23.16 1.41
N ASP A 690 -30.40 -22.39 1.29
CA ASP A 690 -29.11 -22.54 1.99
C ASP A 690 -28.19 -23.76 1.69
N GLY A 691 -28.17 -24.33 0.47
CA GLY A 691 -27.28 -25.48 0.12
C GLY A 691 -26.61 -25.45 -1.27
N VAL A 692 -25.67 -26.38 -1.52
CA VAL A 692 -25.01 -26.62 -2.84
C VAL A 692 -26.02 -27.23 -3.81
N GLY A 693 -26.21 -26.60 -4.98
CA GLY A 693 -27.14 -27.11 -5.99
C GLY A 693 -26.57 -28.30 -6.75
N LEU A 694 -27.22 -29.46 -6.66
CA LEU A 694 -26.97 -30.60 -7.57
C LEU A 694 -27.77 -30.39 -8.85
N MET A 695 -27.12 -30.44 -10.01
CA MET A 695 -27.81 -30.49 -11.31
C MET A 695 -27.54 -31.84 -11.97
N ILE A 696 -28.60 -32.65 -12.08
CA ILE A 696 -28.61 -33.88 -12.86
C ILE A 696 -29.30 -33.52 -14.18
N PRO A 697 -28.61 -33.56 -15.33
CA PRO A 697 -29.24 -33.36 -16.63
C PRO A 697 -30.20 -34.51 -16.86
N GLY A 698 -31.48 -34.29 -16.60
CA GLY A 698 -32.43 -35.37 -16.58
C GLY A 698 -32.57 -36.04 -17.94
N GLY A 699 -32.12 -37.29 -18.06
CA GLY A 699 -32.38 -38.19 -19.18
C GLY A 699 -32.38 -37.49 -20.54
N VAL A 700 -31.29 -36.80 -20.88
CA VAL A 700 -31.24 -35.97 -22.08
C VAL A 700 -30.63 -36.76 -23.23
N ARG A 701 -31.47 -37.14 -24.20
CA ARG A 701 -31.12 -37.90 -25.42
C ARG A 701 -30.06 -37.25 -26.33
N ASP A 702 -29.65 -36.01 -26.06
CA ASP A 702 -28.88 -35.19 -27.00
C ASP A 702 -27.70 -34.47 -26.32
N LYS A 703 -26.47 -34.67 -26.83
CA LYS A 703 -25.24 -33.99 -26.35
C LYS A 703 -25.38 -32.46 -26.39
N SER A 704 -26.23 -31.94 -27.28
CA SER A 704 -26.55 -30.52 -27.42
C SER A 704 -27.34 -29.97 -26.21
N GLN A 705 -28.22 -30.74 -25.56
CA GLN A 705 -29.01 -30.29 -24.42
C GLN A 705 -28.26 -30.44 -23.06
N TYR A 706 -27.28 -31.34 -22.94
CA TYR A 706 -26.31 -31.33 -21.82
C TYR A 706 -25.49 -30.03 -21.85
N ALA A 707 -25.03 -29.62 -23.03
CA ALA A 707 -24.46 -28.28 -23.25
C ALA A 707 -25.47 -27.14 -23.01
N MET A 708 -26.79 -27.36 -23.20
CA MET A 708 -27.83 -26.38 -22.85
C MET A 708 -28.06 -26.23 -21.34
N SER A 709 -27.83 -27.25 -20.51
CA SER A 709 -27.91 -27.12 -19.05
C SER A 709 -26.79 -26.25 -18.46
N LEU A 710 -25.65 -26.21 -19.17
CA LEU A 710 -24.51 -25.34 -18.90
C LEU A 710 -24.70 -23.90 -19.45
N ILE A 711 -25.82 -23.57 -20.11
CA ILE A 711 -26.15 -22.20 -20.59
C ILE A 711 -26.38 -21.19 -19.47
N SER A 712 -26.52 -21.64 -18.22
CA SER A 712 -26.58 -20.74 -17.06
C SER A 712 -25.21 -20.36 -16.48
N VAL A 713 -24.12 -20.90 -17.01
CA VAL A 713 -22.74 -20.56 -16.62
C VAL A 713 -22.33 -19.32 -17.40
N ASP A 714 -21.95 -18.26 -16.68
CA ASP A 714 -21.47 -17.05 -17.31
C ASP A 714 -20.09 -17.29 -17.94
N SER A 715 -19.75 -16.54 -18.98
CA SER A 715 -18.45 -16.63 -19.67
C SER A 715 -17.25 -16.39 -18.75
N GLN A 716 -17.47 -15.72 -17.61
CA GLN A 716 -16.48 -15.39 -16.59
C GLN A 716 -16.38 -16.42 -15.45
N ASP A 717 -17.28 -17.41 -15.39
CA ASP A 717 -17.31 -18.41 -14.32
C ASP A 717 -16.35 -19.59 -14.60
N TYR A 718 -15.83 -20.23 -13.54
CA TYR A 718 -14.91 -21.38 -13.62
C TYR A 718 -15.65 -22.70 -13.64
N VAL A 719 -15.25 -23.58 -14.55
CA VAL A 719 -15.73 -24.95 -14.61
C VAL A 719 -14.54 -25.89 -14.38
N VAL A 720 -14.54 -26.58 -13.24
CA VAL A 720 -13.45 -27.48 -12.83
C VAL A 720 -13.92 -28.94 -12.93
N ASP A 721 -13.34 -29.69 -13.86
CA ASP A 721 -13.49 -31.15 -13.93
C ASP A 721 -12.54 -31.80 -12.93
N LEU A 722 -13.04 -32.71 -12.08
CA LEU A 722 -12.22 -33.33 -11.05
C LEU A 722 -11.08 -34.22 -11.59
N LEU A 723 -11.21 -34.86 -12.76
CA LEU A 723 -10.29 -35.96 -13.12
C LEU A 723 -9.91 -36.13 -14.59
N SER A 724 -10.66 -35.61 -15.57
CA SER A 724 -10.27 -35.82 -16.97
C SER A 724 -10.78 -34.73 -17.90
N ASN A 725 -10.16 -34.59 -19.07
CA ASN A 725 -10.69 -33.73 -20.12
C ASN A 725 -12.01 -34.24 -20.74
N LEU A 726 -12.52 -35.40 -20.31
CA LEU A 726 -13.66 -36.11 -20.91
C LEU A 726 -15.03 -35.74 -20.31
N GLY A 727 -15.08 -35.02 -19.17
CA GLY A 727 -16.34 -34.65 -18.51
C GLY A 727 -16.94 -33.31 -18.97
N ILE A 728 -16.11 -32.39 -19.46
CA ILE A 728 -16.58 -31.08 -19.98
C ILE A 728 -16.98 -31.22 -21.47
N PRO A 729 -18.25 -31.00 -21.85
CA PRO A 729 -18.66 -31.00 -23.26
C PRO A 729 -17.89 -29.97 -24.07
N GLY A 730 -17.56 -30.29 -25.33
CA GLY A 730 -16.88 -29.34 -26.24
C GLY A 730 -17.52 -27.95 -26.26
N GLY A 731 -18.86 -27.87 -26.32
CA GLY A 731 -19.58 -26.60 -26.34
C GLY A 731 -19.51 -25.75 -25.05
N VAL A 732 -18.97 -26.26 -23.94
CA VAL A 732 -18.70 -25.47 -22.71
C VAL A 732 -17.28 -24.93 -22.71
N ARG A 733 -16.32 -25.68 -23.26
CA ARG A 733 -14.96 -25.19 -23.52
C ARG A 733 -14.96 -24.01 -24.49
N ASP A 734 -15.91 -24.02 -25.43
CA ASP A 734 -16.10 -22.94 -26.40
C ASP A 734 -16.76 -21.68 -25.79
N LYS A 735 -17.37 -21.77 -24.59
CA LYS A 735 -18.14 -20.68 -23.95
C LYS A 735 -17.49 -20.08 -22.71
N SER A 736 -16.88 -20.89 -21.85
CA SER A 736 -16.09 -20.40 -20.71
C SER A 736 -14.61 -20.51 -21.05
N GLN A 737 -13.92 -19.36 -21.05
CA GLN A 737 -12.47 -19.31 -21.22
C GLN A 737 -11.71 -19.96 -20.04
N TYR A 738 -12.43 -20.37 -18.98
CA TYR A 738 -11.90 -20.81 -17.70
C TYR A 738 -12.29 -22.26 -17.34
N ALA A 739 -12.62 -23.08 -18.34
CA ALA A 739 -12.80 -24.51 -18.18
C ALA A 739 -11.45 -25.23 -17.99
N MET A 740 -11.29 -25.99 -16.91
CA MET A 740 -10.04 -26.71 -16.60
C MET A 740 -10.28 -28.07 -15.95
N SER A 741 -9.34 -28.99 -16.09
CA SER A 741 -9.28 -30.22 -15.29
C SER A 741 -8.39 -29.99 -14.07
N LEU A 742 -8.79 -30.54 -12.93
CA LEU A 742 -8.05 -30.48 -11.67
C LEU A 742 -6.77 -31.32 -11.73
N ILE A 743 -6.85 -32.50 -12.36
CA ILE A 743 -5.71 -33.36 -12.68
C ILE A 743 -5.87 -33.87 -14.11
N SER A 744 -4.81 -33.79 -14.90
CA SER A 744 -4.73 -34.43 -16.22
C SER A 744 -4.20 -35.86 -16.10
N VAL A 745 -4.89 -36.80 -16.75
CA VAL A 745 -4.47 -38.21 -16.85
C VAL A 745 -3.18 -38.36 -17.67
N ASP A 746 -2.85 -37.37 -18.51
CA ASP A 746 -1.62 -37.31 -19.29
C ASP A 746 -0.46 -36.62 -18.55
N SER A 747 -0.66 -36.23 -17.27
CA SER A 747 0.39 -35.54 -16.51
C SER A 747 1.57 -36.47 -16.18
N GLN A 748 2.78 -35.91 -16.21
CA GLN A 748 4.00 -36.60 -15.76
C GLN A 748 4.06 -36.74 -14.23
N ASP A 749 3.49 -35.79 -13.49
CA ASP A 749 3.36 -35.82 -12.04
C ASP A 749 1.97 -35.32 -11.64
N TYR A 750 1.14 -36.26 -11.19
CA TYR A 750 -0.25 -35.99 -10.84
C TYR A 750 -0.42 -35.09 -9.62
N VAL A 751 0.48 -35.17 -8.64
CA VAL A 751 0.41 -34.35 -7.42
C VAL A 751 0.82 -32.92 -7.74
N VAL A 752 1.87 -32.73 -8.53
CA VAL A 752 2.28 -31.39 -8.98
C VAL A 752 1.21 -30.72 -9.84
N ASP A 753 0.55 -31.48 -10.73
CA ASP A 753 -0.54 -30.94 -11.56
C ASP A 753 -1.75 -30.53 -10.71
N LEU A 754 -2.16 -31.37 -9.76
CA LEU A 754 -3.19 -31.03 -8.75
C LEU A 754 -2.85 -29.73 -8.02
N LEU A 755 -1.64 -29.63 -7.45
CA LEU A 755 -1.20 -28.46 -6.70
C LEU A 755 -1.10 -27.22 -7.60
N SER A 756 -0.70 -27.37 -8.86
CA SER A 756 -0.64 -26.26 -9.81
C SER A 756 -2.03 -25.74 -10.16
N ASN A 757 -3.00 -26.62 -10.30
CA ASN A 757 -4.37 -26.24 -10.61
C ASN A 757 -5.07 -25.61 -9.40
N LEU A 758 -4.78 -26.07 -8.18
CA LEU A 758 -5.18 -25.38 -6.95
C LEU A 758 -4.52 -24.00 -6.83
N GLY A 759 -3.23 -23.88 -7.13
CA GLY A 759 -2.54 -22.59 -7.17
C GLY A 759 -3.15 -21.60 -8.17
N ARG A 760 -3.51 -22.07 -9.37
CA ARG A 760 -4.22 -21.27 -10.38
C ARG A 760 -5.57 -20.78 -9.88
N LEU A 761 -6.34 -21.63 -9.17
CA LEU A 761 -7.60 -21.20 -8.58
C LEU A 761 -7.37 -20.14 -7.49
N TYR A 762 -6.30 -20.27 -6.69
CA TYR A 762 -5.96 -19.26 -5.68
C TYR A 762 -5.63 -17.90 -6.30
N GLU A 763 -4.83 -17.89 -7.38
CA GLU A 763 -4.50 -16.69 -8.17
C GLU A 763 -5.73 -15.93 -8.66
N ARG A 764 -6.82 -16.66 -8.93
CA ARG A 764 -8.07 -16.13 -9.43
C ARG A 764 -9.05 -15.67 -8.34
N GLY A 765 -8.62 -15.70 -7.08
CA GLY A 765 -9.39 -15.15 -5.97
C GLY A 765 -10.16 -16.18 -5.14
N PHE A 766 -10.00 -17.48 -5.39
CA PHE A 766 -10.64 -18.50 -4.54
C PHE A 766 -9.88 -18.68 -3.22
N ASP A 767 -10.62 -18.72 -2.12
CA ASP A 767 -10.09 -18.90 -0.76
C ASP A 767 -9.93 -20.39 -0.44
N MET A 768 -8.81 -20.77 0.18
CA MET A 768 -8.47 -22.18 0.45
C MET A 768 -7.67 -22.36 1.74
N GLU A 769 -8.00 -23.39 2.51
CA GLU A 769 -7.27 -23.81 3.71
C GLU A 769 -6.25 -24.91 3.40
N LEU A 770 -5.11 -24.51 2.81
CA LEU A 770 -4.10 -25.44 2.30
C LEU A 770 -3.38 -26.27 3.37
N ASN A 771 -3.38 -25.83 4.62
CA ASN A 771 -2.75 -26.57 5.72
C ASN A 771 -3.38 -27.97 5.92
N LYS A 772 -4.61 -28.17 5.45
CA LYS A 772 -5.32 -29.46 5.50
C LYS A 772 -4.76 -30.49 4.51
N LEU A 773 -4.08 -30.06 3.44
CA LEU A 773 -3.46 -30.95 2.45
C LEU A 773 -2.27 -31.73 2.99
N TYR A 774 -1.68 -31.26 4.09
CA TYR A 774 -0.42 -31.76 4.63
C TYR A 774 -0.61 -32.38 6.01
N PRO A 775 0.36 -33.17 6.50
CA PRO A 775 0.33 -33.66 7.87
C PRO A 775 0.17 -32.52 8.89
N ASN A 776 -0.59 -32.76 9.95
CA ASN A 776 -0.86 -31.75 10.97
C ASN A 776 0.44 -31.27 11.64
N VAL A 777 0.57 -29.96 11.80
CA VAL A 777 1.62 -29.32 12.58
C VAL A 777 1.15 -29.18 14.02
N GLU A 778 1.97 -29.60 14.98
CA GLU A 778 1.71 -29.39 16.40
C GLU A 778 1.87 -27.90 16.74
N LEU A 779 0.90 -27.29 17.42
CA LEU A 779 0.93 -25.90 17.85
C LEU A 779 1.20 -25.78 19.35
N PRO A 780 1.86 -24.69 19.81
CA PRO A 780 2.41 -23.57 19.03
C PRO A 780 3.61 -24.01 18.16
N VAL A 781 3.95 -23.24 17.13
CA VAL A 781 5.17 -23.51 16.34
C VAL A 781 6.42 -23.46 17.22
N SER A 782 7.44 -24.20 16.81
CA SER A 782 8.69 -24.32 17.54
C SER A 782 9.50 -23.02 17.48
N ARG A 783 10.31 -22.80 18.51
CA ARG A 783 11.29 -21.71 18.56
C ARG A 783 12.28 -21.80 17.39
N GLY A 784 12.60 -20.66 16.79
CA GLY A 784 13.42 -20.55 15.58
C GLY A 784 12.62 -20.69 14.29
N THR A 785 11.28 -20.66 14.36
CA THR A 785 10.43 -20.58 13.17
C THR A 785 10.53 -19.19 12.54
N PRO A 786 10.77 -19.09 11.22
CA PRO A 786 10.95 -17.82 10.50
C PRO A 786 9.79 -16.82 10.62
N MET A 787 10.10 -15.53 10.67
CA MET A 787 9.12 -14.43 10.78
C MET A 787 8.44 -14.14 9.44
N LEU A 788 7.18 -13.68 9.47
CA LEU A 788 6.49 -13.15 8.30
C LEU A 788 6.59 -11.63 8.20
N SER A 789 6.68 -10.91 9.33
CA SER A 789 6.67 -9.43 9.31
C SER A 789 7.74 -8.80 8.40
N PRO A 790 9.02 -9.26 8.36
CA PRO A 790 10.04 -8.65 7.49
C PRO A 790 9.79 -8.86 5.98
N LEU A 791 8.99 -9.86 5.63
CA LEU A 791 8.74 -10.28 4.25
C LEU A 791 7.55 -9.55 3.61
N ILE A 792 6.72 -8.91 4.43
CA ILE A 792 5.58 -8.12 3.95
C ILE A 792 6.13 -6.82 3.36
N LYS A 793 5.89 -6.62 2.06
CA LYS A 793 6.29 -5.42 1.33
C LYS A 793 5.06 -4.60 0.94
N TRP A 794 5.15 -3.30 1.20
CA TRP A 794 4.11 -2.31 0.95
C TRP A 794 4.33 -1.57 -0.38
N ASN A 795 3.29 -0.94 -0.92
CA ASN A 795 3.46 -0.03 -2.05
C ASN A 795 3.88 1.37 -1.55
N HIS A 796 5.18 1.56 -1.39
CA HIS A 796 5.82 2.82 -0.96
C HIS A 796 6.28 3.70 -2.14
N SER A 797 5.53 3.68 -3.25
CA SER A 797 5.86 4.47 -4.45
C SER A 797 5.63 5.98 -4.30
N VAL A 798 4.74 6.38 -3.38
CA VAL A 798 4.37 7.78 -3.12
C VAL A 798 4.98 8.25 -1.80
N ASP A 799 5.56 9.44 -1.83
CA ASP A 799 6.01 10.15 -0.63
C ASP A 799 4.89 11.03 -0.09
N HIS A 800 4.66 10.96 1.21
CA HIS A 800 3.71 11.79 1.93
C HIS A 800 4.43 12.88 2.70
N GLN A 801 3.72 13.96 3.06
CA GLN A 801 4.32 15.07 3.78
C GLN A 801 4.91 14.61 5.10
N VAL A 802 6.12 15.06 5.40
CA VAL A 802 6.72 14.92 6.70
C VAL A 802 7.11 16.31 7.15
N PHE A 803 6.64 16.70 8.33
CA PHE A 803 7.06 17.95 8.93
C PHE A 803 8.48 17.78 9.45
N ILE A 804 9.42 18.24 8.63
CA ILE A 804 10.83 18.37 8.96
C ILE A 804 11.04 19.83 9.28
N TYR A 805 11.57 20.13 10.47
CA TYR A 805 11.88 21.50 10.84
C TYR A 805 12.86 22.10 9.81
N GLN A 806 12.37 23.04 9.01
CA GLN A 806 13.21 23.90 8.19
C GLN A 806 13.49 25.16 9.00
N ASN A 807 14.72 25.66 8.93
CA ASN A 807 15.15 26.86 9.64
C ASN A 807 14.51 28.10 8.99
N GLU A 808 13.19 28.21 9.08
CA GLU A 808 12.48 29.45 8.78
C GLU A 808 12.83 30.40 9.92
N ALA A 809 13.76 31.31 9.62
CA ALA A 809 14.09 32.41 10.51
C ALA A 809 12.80 33.03 11.02
N GLU A 810 12.71 33.18 12.36
CA GLU A 810 11.60 33.79 13.07
C GLU A 810 10.94 34.91 12.24
N ILE A 811 9.64 34.79 11.99
CA ILE A 811 8.80 35.88 11.47
C ILE A 811 8.82 37.01 12.52
N LYS A 812 9.80 37.90 12.41
CA LYS A 812 9.91 39.17 13.16
C LYS A 812 10.27 40.36 12.29
N SER A 813 10.57 40.18 11.00
CA SER A 813 11.01 41.27 10.14
C SER A 813 10.37 41.21 8.75
N GLY A 814 9.23 41.88 8.55
CA GLY A 814 8.77 42.44 7.28
C GLY A 814 9.05 41.67 5.99
N SER A 815 9.03 40.34 5.99
CA SER A 815 9.44 39.50 4.86
C SER A 815 8.71 38.16 4.94
N ARG A 816 8.11 37.71 3.83
CA ARG A 816 7.33 36.46 3.70
C ARG A 816 7.68 35.78 2.38
N LEU A 817 8.03 34.51 2.42
CA LEU A 817 8.21 33.69 1.23
C LEU A 817 6.85 33.11 0.79
N MET A 818 6.55 33.20 -0.49
CA MET A 818 5.31 32.72 -1.11
C MET A 818 5.65 31.73 -2.22
N HIS A 819 5.12 30.52 -2.11
CA HIS A 819 5.24 29.48 -3.12
C HIS A 819 3.98 29.47 -3.99
N VAL A 820 4.14 29.73 -5.29
CA VAL A 820 3.06 29.67 -6.27
C VAL A 820 3.24 28.38 -7.07
N ILE A 821 2.41 27.38 -6.78
CA ILE A 821 2.47 26.06 -7.42
C ILE A 821 1.23 25.89 -8.31
N THR A 822 1.44 25.85 -9.63
CA THR A 822 0.35 25.83 -10.62
C THR A 822 -0.55 24.60 -10.56
N LYS A 823 -0.11 23.52 -9.90
CA LYS A 823 -0.90 22.30 -9.68
C LYS A 823 -1.87 22.39 -8.49
N GLU A 824 -1.64 23.31 -7.56
CA GLU A 824 -2.52 23.51 -6.42
C GLU A 824 -3.83 24.19 -6.84
N GLU A 825 -4.93 23.81 -6.20
CA GLU A 825 -6.27 24.30 -6.56
C GLU A 825 -6.38 25.83 -6.47
N ASP A 826 -5.75 26.42 -5.46
CA ASP A 826 -5.75 27.87 -5.21
C ASP A 826 -5.03 28.67 -6.30
N TRP A 827 -4.00 28.10 -6.93
CA TRP A 827 -3.16 28.80 -7.93
C TRP A 827 -3.40 28.35 -9.37
N ARG A 828 -4.18 27.28 -9.60
CA ARG A 828 -4.47 26.71 -10.93
C ARG A 828 -5.02 27.72 -11.94
N PHE A 829 -5.78 28.71 -11.46
CA PHE A 829 -6.40 29.71 -12.32
C PHE A 829 -5.38 30.64 -13.00
N ILE A 830 -4.18 30.81 -12.43
CA ILE A 830 -3.15 31.70 -12.97
C ILE A 830 -2.66 31.26 -14.36
N ILE A 831 -2.73 29.96 -14.67
CA ILE A 831 -2.40 29.44 -16.02
C ILE A 831 -3.23 30.13 -17.11
N GLY A 832 -4.42 30.65 -16.77
CA GLY A 832 -5.28 31.38 -17.70
C GLY A 832 -4.80 32.78 -18.09
N HIS A 833 -3.74 33.31 -17.47
CA HIS A 833 -3.18 34.63 -17.76
C HIS A 833 -2.03 34.54 -18.77
N VAL A 834 -2.39 34.41 -20.06
CA VAL A 834 -1.45 34.24 -21.17
C VAL A 834 -1.34 35.52 -22.01
N ILE A 835 -0.14 36.07 -22.15
CA ILE A 835 0.13 37.29 -22.94
C ILE A 835 1.24 36.98 -23.95
N ASP A 836 0.97 37.19 -25.25
CA ASP A 836 1.88 36.88 -26.36
C ASP A 836 2.46 35.46 -26.31
N GLY A 837 1.64 34.49 -25.90
CA GLY A 837 2.02 33.06 -25.77
C GLY A 837 2.86 32.71 -24.53
N ARG A 838 3.05 33.63 -23.58
CA ARG A 838 3.73 33.38 -22.30
C ARG A 838 2.73 33.34 -21.15
N ASN A 839 2.90 32.39 -20.23
CA ASN A 839 2.20 32.39 -18.95
C ASN A 839 2.91 33.41 -18.06
N LEU A 840 2.33 34.60 -17.90
CA LEU A 840 2.91 35.66 -17.07
C LEU A 840 2.16 35.72 -15.74
N PHE A 841 2.88 35.92 -14.64
CA PHE A 841 2.26 36.18 -13.35
C PHE A 841 1.53 37.54 -13.41
N PRO A 842 0.23 37.60 -13.05
CA PRO A 842 -0.56 38.82 -13.14
C PRO A 842 0.04 39.96 -12.30
N ALA A 843 0.07 41.17 -12.83
CA ALA A 843 0.57 42.35 -12.11
C ALA A 843 -0.22 42.60 -10.81
N THR A 844 -1.53 42.34 -10.84
CA THR A 844 -2.42 42.41 -9.68
C THR A 844 -2.14 41.34 -8.62
N GLY A 845 -1.55 40.20 -9.02
CA GLY A 845 -1.13 39.14 -8.12
C GLY A 845 -0.11 39.62 -7.09
N TYR A 846 0.86 40.44 -7.53
CA TYR A 846 1.84 41.07 -6.65
C TYR A 846 1.20 41.89 -5.54
N LEU A 847 0.19 42.70 -5.89
CA LEU A 847 -0.49 43.57 -4.93
C LEU A 847 -1.30 42.78 -3.93
N VAL A 848 -1.97 41.70 -4.35
CA VAL A 848 -2.70 40.81 -3.43
C VAL A 848 -1.75 40.12 -2.46
N LEU A 849 -0.60 39.64 -2.92
CA LEU A 849 0.41 39.03 -2.05
C LEU A 849 0.93 40.01 -0.99
N VAL A 850 1.15 41.27 -1.38
CA VAL A 850 1.55 42.34 -0.45
C VAL A 850 0.43 42.68 0.52
N TRP A 851 -0.80 42.80 0.02
CA TRP A 851 -1.98 43.11 0.82
C TRP A 851 -2.21 42.05 1.89
N GLU A 852 -2.21 40.78 1.50
CA GLU A 852 -2.39 39.64 2.41
C GLU A 852 -1.29 39.62 3.48
N SER A 853 -0.02 39.81 3.07
CA SER A 853 1.11 39.88 4.00
C SER A 853 0.99 41.06 4.96
N PHE A 854 0.53 42.23 4.47
CA PHE A 854 0.29 43.41 5.30
C PHE A 854 -0.86 43.21 6.29
N ALA A 855 -1.94 42.56 5.88
CA ALA A 855 -3.09 42.21 6.74
C ALA A 855 -2.67 41.33 7.91
N ILE A 856 -1.90 40.28 7.62
CA ILE A 856 -1.35 39.34 8.61
C ILE A 856 -0.45 40.08 9.61
N MET A 857 0.43 40.97 9.13
CA MET A 857 1.28 41.79 10.00
C MET A 857 0.49 42.71 10.95
N ARG A 858 -0.77 43.05 10.60
CA ARG A 858 -1.69 43.84 11.42
C ARG A 858 -2.66 42.99 12.25
N GLY A 859 -2.63 41.66 12.13
CA GLY A 859 -3.54 40.76 12.81
C GLY A 859 -4.99 40.87 12.35
N LYS A 860 -5.23 41.31 11.10
CA LYS A 860 -6.56 41.46 10.49
C LYS A 860 -6.72 40.50 9.31
N LEU A 861 -7.96 40.17 8.96
CA LEU A 861 -8.26 39.49 7.70
C LEU A 861 -8.20 40.49 6.54
N MET A 862 -7.73 40.03 5.37
CA MET A 862 -7.65 40.85 4.16
C MET A 862 -9.01 41.46 3.76
N ASN A 863 -10.11 40.74 3.99
CA ASN A 863 -11.45 41.21 3.64
C ASN A 863 -12.06 42.23 4.64
N GLU A 864 -11.41 42.47 5.77
CA GLU A 864 -11.88 43.39 6.83
C GLU A 864 -11.16 44.73 6.81
N MET A 865 -10.25 44.94 5.85
CA MET A 865 -9.39 46.12 5.82
C MET A 865 -9.57 46.93 4.54
N LYS A 866 -9.35 48.23 4.69
CA LYS A 866 -9.24 49.19 3.59
C LYS A 866 -7.76 49.51 3.36
N VAL A 867 -7.22 49.05 2.24
CA VAL A 867 -5.79 49.18 1.91
C VAL A 867 -5.58 50.21 0.81
N VAL A 868 -4.48 50.96 0.90
CA VAL A 868 -4.03 51.89 -0.13
C VAL A 868 -2.63 51.50 -0.59
N PHE A 869 -2.48 51.44 -1.91
CA PHE A 869 -1.20 51.31 -2.59
C PHE A 869 -0.87 52.63 -3.28
N GLU A 870 0.36 53.12 -3.11
CA GLU A 870 0.86 54.33 -3.78
C GLU A 870 2.19 54.07 -4.48
N ASP A 871 2.43 54.78 -5.59
CA ASP A 871 3.68 54.73 -6.37
C ASP A 871 4.14 53.31 -6.72
N VAL A 872 3.19 52.44 -7.08
CA VAL A 872 3.48 51.07 -7.49
C VAL A 872 4.24 51.10 -8.82
N LYS A 873 5.37 50.40 -8.87
CA LYS A 873 6.19 50.21 -10.06
C LYS A 873 6.41 48.73 -10.30
N TYR A 874 6.08 48.27 -11.50
CA TYR A 874 6.39 46.93 -11.99
C TYR A 874 7.69 46.99 -12.80
N ILE A 875 8.74 46.38 -12.26
CA ILE A 875 10.09 46.44 -12.84
C ILE A 875 10.23 45.39 -13.94
N ARG A 876 9.68 44.19 -13.70
CA ARG A 876 9.70 43.08 -14.67
C ARG A 876 8.51 42.15 -14.47
N ALA A 877 8.08 41.52 -15.56
CA ALA A 877 7.06 40.47 -15.52
C ALA A 877 7.70 39.11 -15.19
N THR A 878 7.08 38.38 -14.27
CA THR A 878 7.52 37.03 -13.87
C THR A 878 6.86 36.00 -14.76
N THR A 879 7.65 35.03 -15.24
CA THR A 879 7.14 33.93 -16.09
C THR A 879 6.79 32.75 -15.21
N ILE A 880 5.61 32.18 -15.43
CA ILE A 880 5.14 31.01 -14.69
C ILE A 880 5.71 29.75 -15.37
N PRO A 881 6.46 28.91 -14.65
CA PRO A 881 6.96 27.66 -15.20
C PRO A 881 5.80 26.72 -15.59
N LYS A 882 5.94 26.00 -16.71
CA LYS A 882 4.95 24.98 -17.13
C LYS A 882 4.86 23.83 -16.13
N GLU A 883 5.99 23.48 -15.51
CA GLU A 883 6.12 22.51 -14.42
C GLU A 883 7.10 23.07 -13.37
N GLY A 884 6.72 23.08 -12.09
CA GLY A 884 7.55 23.59 -10.98
C GLY A 884 6.81 24.54 -10.04
N SER A 885 7.53 25.11 -9.08
CA SER A 885 7.07 26.19 -8.20
C SER A 885 7.68 27.53 -8.61
N LEU A 886 6.94 28.62 -8.41
CA LEU A 886 7.44 29.99 -8.49
C LEU A 886 7.56 30.54 -7.07
N ASP A 887 8.77 30.94 -6.68
CA ASP A 887 9.05 31.44 -5.34
C ASP A 887 9.18 32.98 -5.35
N LEU A 888 8.28 33.65 -4.61
CA LEU A 888 8.25 35.10 -4.48
C LEU A 888 8.45 35.51 -3.02
N VAL A 889 9.42 36.38 -2.77
CA VAL A 889 9.63 36.95 -1.43
C VAL A 889 8.98 38.33 -1.37
N VAL A 890 7.97 38.47 -0.52
CA VAL A 890 7.30 39.73 -0.23
C VAL A 890 7.99 40.39 0.95
N THR A 891 8.47 41.62 0.79
CA THR A 891 9.09 42.43 1.85
C THR A 891 8.26 43.68 2.11
N ILE A 892 8.03 44.02 3.38
CA ILE A 892 7.24 45.16 3.85
C ILE A 892 7.99 45.86 5.00
N GLN A 893 8.37 47.11 4.78
CA GLN A 893 8.99 47.97 5.78
C GLN A 893 7.91 48.86 6.43
N THR A 894 7.36 48.42 7.56
CA THR A 894 6.26 49.11 8.27
C THR A 894 6.56 50.56 8.63
N GLY A 895 7.80 50.88 9.02
CA GLY A 895 8.20 52.25 9.36
C GLY A 895 8.23 53.23 8.18
N LYS A 896 8.52 52.74 6.96
CA LYS A 896 8.54 53.56 5.73
C LYS A 896 7.33 53.33 4.83
N GLN A 897 6.43 52.42 5.23
CA GLN A 897 5.28 51.95 4.45
C GLN A 897 5.66 51.46 3.04
N GLN A 898 6.89 50.98 2.85
CA GLN A 898 7.39 50.53 1.55
C GLN A 898 7.29 49.01 1.44
N PHE A 899 6.96 48.51 0.26
CA PHE A 899 7.03 47.09 -0.06
C PHE A 899 7.92 46.81 -1.27
N GLY A 900 8.45 45.60 -1.32
CA GLY A 900 9.20 45.08 -2.46
C GLY A 900 8.95 43.58 -2.63
N ILE A 901 8.80 43.13 -3.87
CA ILE A 901 8.65 41.72 -4.20
C ILE A 901 9.91 41.28 -4.93
N ILE A 902 10.48 40.15 -4.52
CA ILE A 902 11.75 39.63 -5.01
C ILE A 902 11.56 38.23 -5.57
N GLU A 903 12.09 37.98 -6.76
CA GLU A 903 12.12 36.66 -7.42
C GLU A 903 13.58 36.35 -7.77
N GLY A 904 14.12 35.21 -7.33
CA GLY A 904 15.49 34.81 -7.63
C GLY A 904 16.55 35.87 -7.25
N GLY A 905 16.31 36.65 -6.20
CA GLY A 905 17.19 37.71 -5.72
C GLY A 905 17.04 39.08 -6.38
N ALA A 906 16.16 39.25 -7.37
CA ALA A 906 15.93 40.55 -8.02
C ALA A 906 14.50 41.09 -7.79
N VAL A 907 14.36 42.41 -7.67
CA VAL A 907 13.07 43.07 -7.42
C VAL A 907 12.19 43.00 -8.67
N VAL A 908 10.94 42.56 -8.52
CA VAL A 908 9.93 42.47 -9.61
C VAL A 908 8.89 43.58 -9.52
N ALA A 909 8.50 43.97 -8.31
CA ALA A 909 7.55 45.04 -8.05
C ALA A 909 7.89 45.77 -6.74
N THR A 910 7.57 47.05 -6.66
CA THR A 910 7.78 47.88 -5.46
C THR A 910 6.75 49.00 -5.39
N GLY A 911 6.51 49.54 -4.19
CA GLY A 911 5.62 50.67 -3.97
C GLY A 911 5.46 50.97 -2.49
N ARG A 912 4.42 51.74 -2.14
CA ARG A 912 4.00 51.99 -0.76
C ARG A 912 2.67 51.30 -0.47
N VAL A 913 2.50 50.79 0.75
CA VAL A 913 1.27 50.15 1.24
C VAL A 913 0.95 50.59 2.67
N TYR A 914 -0.28 51.01 2.90
CA TYR A 914 -0.78 51.38 4.23
C TYR A 914 -2.30 51.18 4.34
N GLU A 915 -2.79 51.19 5.58
CA GLU A 915 -4.22 51.11 5.87
C GLU A 915 -4.82 52.53 5.86
N ALA A 916 -5.92 52.73 5.15
CA ALA A 916 -6.63 54.02 5.16
C ALA A 916 -7.46 54.19 6.44
N GLY A 917 -7.53 55.42 6.96
CA GLY A 917 -8.49 55.77 8.01
C GLY A 917 -9.92 55.90 7.49
N ASP A 918 -10.89 55.95 8.40
CA ASP A 918 -12.32 56.04 8.09
C ASP A 918 -12.69 57.29 7.26
N GLU A 919 -11.92 58.38 7.38
CA GLU A 919 -12.14 59.66 6.67
C GLU A 919 -11.64 59.67 5.20
N ALA A 920 -10.99 58.61 4.72
CA ALA A 920 -10.51 58.54 3.34
C ALA A 920 -11.67 58.29 2.36
N GLU A 921 -12.52 59.28 2.11
CA GLU A 921 -13.59 59.16 1.13
C GLU A 921 -13.04 59.06 -0.30
N PHE A 922 -13.69 58.26 -1.14
CA PHE A 922 -13.44 58.28 -2.58
C PHE A 922 -13.73 59.70 -3.09
N ALA A 923 -12.86 60.28 -3.93
CA ALA A 923 -13.03 61.67 -4.36
C ALA A 923 -14.39 61.90 -5.04
N ASP A 924 -14.93 63.11 -4.94
CA ASP A 924 -16.18 63.44 -5.62
C ASP A 924 -15.96 63.43 -7.14
N ILE A 925 -16.59 62.49 -7.86
CA ILE A 925 -16.45 62.32 -9.32
C ILE A 925 -17.85 62.42 -9.94
N PRO A 926 -18.02 63.10 -11.09
CA PRO A 926 -19.32 63.21 -11.74
C PRO A 926 -20.00 61.86 -12.00
N SER A 927 -21.33 61.82 -11.85
CA SER A 927 -22.14 60.67 -12.26
C SER A 927 -22.08 60.50 -13.78
N VAL A 928 -21.84 59.27 -14.24
CA VAL A 928 -21.89 58.93 -15.67
C VAL A 928 -23.36 58.87 -16.09
N GLU A 929 -23.77 59.68 -17.07
CA GLU A 929 -25.08 59.56 -17.71
C GLU A 929 -25.08 58.28 -18.56
N THR A 930 -25.84 57.27 -18.16
CA THR A 930 -26.05 56.05 -18.96
C THR A 930 -27.19 56.29 -19.92
N ASP A 931 -26.89 56.69 -21.17
CA ASP A 931 -27.92 56.80 -22.20
C ASP A 931 -28.47 55.42 -22.57
N ALA A 932 -29.79 55.34 -22.76
CA ALA A 932 -30.51 54.09 -23.04
C ALA A 932 -30.22 53.48 -24.43
N VAL A 933 -29.33 54.08 -25.22
CA VAL A 933 -29.04 53.73 -26.63
C VAL A 933 -27.56 53.42 -26.87
N ASP A 934 -26.79 53.14 -25.82
CA ASP A 934 -25.37 52.77 -25.95
C ASP A 934 -25.20 51.40 -26.63
N MET A 935 -24.58 51.38 -27.81
CA MET A 935 -24.08 50.15 -28.41
C MET A 935 -23.07 49.50 -27.45
N CYS A 936 -23.29 48.23 -27.11
CA CYS A 936 -22.46 47.48 -26.17
C CYS A 936 -21.74 46.33 -26.88
N MET A 937 -20.51 46.08 -26.45
CA MET A 937 -19.72 44.88 -26.72
C MET A 937 -20.02 43.81 -25.66
N ASP A 938 -20.29 42.61 -26.12
CA ASP A 938 -20.52 41.44 -25.27
C ASP A 938 -19.17 40.83 -24.85
N GLU A 939 -19.18 39.90 -23.88
CA GLU A 939 -17.98 39.13 -23.46
C GLU A 939 -17.17 38.61 -24.67
N LYS A 940 -17.85 38.07 -25.69
CA LYS A 940 -17.20 37.53 -26.89
C LYS A 940 -16.47 38.59 -27.70
N ASP A 941 -17.03 39.79 -27.81
CA ASP A 941 -16.45 40.87 -28.60
C ASP A 941 -15.24 41.47 -27.89
N VAL A 942 -15.36 41.71 -26.57
CA VAL A 942 -14.26 42.20 -25.72
C VAL A 942 -13.05 41.27 -25.79
N TYR A 943 -13.25 39.98 -25.54
CA TYR A 943 -12.14 39.03 -25.52
C TYR A 943 -11.66 38.65 -26.93
N LYS A 944 -12.45 38.86 -27.98
CA LYS A 944 -11.99 38.77 -29.36
C LYS A 944 -11.02 39.91 -29.68
N GLU A 945 -11.35 41.14 -29.31
CA GLU A 945 -10.47 42.31 -29.51
C GLU A 945 -9.16 42.17 -28.73
N LEU A 946 -9.23 41.80 -27.44
CA LEU A 946 -8.04 41.53 -26.63
C LEU A 946 -7.17 40.39 -27.22
N LYS A 947 -7.80 39.33 -27.74
CA LYS A 947 -7.07 38.24 -28.40
C LYS A 947 -6.36 38.68 -29.68
N LEU A 948 -6.98 39.53 -30.50
CA LEU A 948 -6.37 40.09 -31.72
C LEU A 948 -5.11 40.91 -31.40
N ARG A 949 -5.11 41.62 -30.27
CA ARG A 949 -3.95 42.39 -29.78
C ARG A 949 -2.83 41.49 -29.26
N GLY A 950 -3.15 40.31 -28.72
CA GLY A 950 -2.17 39.32 -28.24
C GLY A 950 -2.43 38.77 -26.84
N TYR A 951 -3.54 39.16 -26.21
CA TYR A 951 -3.93 38.71 -24.87
C TYR A 951 -4.83 37.47 -24.96
N HIS A 952 -4.31 36.34 -24.49
CA HIS A 952 -4.95 35.03 -24.57
C HIS A 952 -5.55 34.62 -23.22
N TYR A 953 -6.39 35.48 -22.64
CA TYR A 953 -7.03 35.21 -21.36
C TYR A 953 -7.95 33.98 -21.41
N SER A 954 -8.02 33.23 -20.32
CA SER A 954 -8.93 32.10 -20.14
C SER A 954 -9.30 31.87 -18.67
N GLY A 955 -10.31 31.04 -18.42
CA GLY A 955 -10.78 30.74 -17.06
C GLY A 955 -11.26 32.00 -16.33
N LYS A 956 -10.83 32.16 -15.07
CA LYS A 956 -11.23 33.28 -14.20
C LYS A 956 -10.83 34.67 -14.73
N PHE A 957 -9.88 34.76 -15.67
CA PHE A 957 -9.49 36.05 -16.28
C PHE A 957 -10.47 36.53 -17.36
N LYS A 958 -11.53 35.75 -17.68
CA LYS A 958 -12.64 36.14 -18.55
C LYS A 958 -13.87 36.59 -17.76
N SER A 959 -13.73 37.68 -17.00
CA SER A 959 -14.79 38.18 -16.13
C SER A 959 -15.56 39.39 -16.68
N ILE A 960 -15.13 40.03 -17.78
CA ILE A 960 -15.86 41.17 -18.38
C ILE A 960 -17.08 40.63 -19.15
N LYS A 961 -18.29 40.95 -18.69
CA LYS A 961 -19.54 40.46 -19.29
C LYS A 961 -20.07 41.38 -20.38
N LYS A 962 -20.02 42.69 -20.15
CA LYS A 962 -20.51 43.72 -21.08
C LYS A 962 -19.66 44.99 -20.92
N CYS A 963 -19.48 45.72 -22.01
CA CYS A 963 -18.78 47.00 -22.03
C CYS A 963 -19.32 47.87 -23.17
N ASN A 964 -19.52 49.19 -22.97
CA ASN A 964 -19.90 50.06 -24.07
C ASN A 964 -18.70 50.32 -25.02
N VAL A 965 -18.97 50.79 -26.25
CA VAL A 965 -17.93 50.98 -27.28
C VAL A 965 -16.82 51.94 -26.86
N GLU A 966 -17.16 52.99 -26.10
CA GLU A 966 -16.17 53.97 -25.59
C GLU A 966 -15.38 53.48 -24.39
N VAL A 967 -15.74 52.30 -23.84
CA VAL A 967 -15.14 51.71 -22.64
C VAL A 967 -15.22 52.68 -21.44
N SER A 968 -16.29 53.49 -21.36
CA SER A 968 -16.58 54.37 -20.22
C SER A 968 -17.42 53.66 -19.16
N HIS A 969 -18.17 52.63 -19.55
CA HIS A 969 -18.98 51.78 -18.66
C HIS A 969 -18.83 50.29 -19.00
N ALA A 970 -18.70 49.45 -17.97
CA ALA A 970 -18.60 48.01 -18.12
C ALA A 970 -19.18 47.25 -16.91
N VAL A 971 -19.44 45.96 -17.08
CA VAL A 971 -19.90 45.03 -16.04
C VAL A 971 -18.91 43.87 -15.93
N ILE A 972 -18.36 43.66 -14.73
CA ILE A 972 -17.42 42.57 -14.42
C ILE A 972 -18.05 41.60 -13.41
N GLU A 973 -17.93 40.31 -13.69
CA GLU A 973 -18.34 39.22 -12.79
C GLU A 973 -17.31 38.98 -11.67
N TRP A 974 -17.77 39.07 -10.43
CA TRP A 974 -16.99 38.80 -9.22
C TRP A 974 -16.96 37.30 -8.88
N ASN A 975 -15.85 36.65 -9.21
CA ASN A 975 -15.61 35.22 -8.99
C ASN A 975 -14.89 34.91 -7.66
N ARG A 976 -15.07 35.75 -6.63
CA ARG A 976 -14.39 35.67 -5.32
C ARG A 976 -12.86 35.59 -5.41
N ASN A 977 -12.27 36.23 -6.41
CA ASN A 977 -10.83 36.22 -6.65
C ASN A 977 -10.34 37.62 -7.03
N TRP A 978 -9.68 38.27 -6.07
CA TRP A 978 -9.18 39.64 -6.18
C TRP A 978 -8.20 39.83 -7.34
N ILE A 979 -7.33 38.85 -7.60
CA ILE A 979 -6.34 38.91 -8.68
C ILE A 979 -7.02 39.04 -10.04
N SER A 980 -7.94 38.13 -10.35
CA SER A 980 -8.65 38.10 -11.63
C SER A 980 -9.62 39.28 -11.81
N PHE A 981 -10.26 39.72 -10.73
CA PHE A 981 -11.18 40.87 -10.79
C PHE A 981 -10.43 42.18 -11.04
N MET A 982 -9.35 42.43 -10.29
CA MET A 982 -8.51 43.61 -10.53
C MET A 982 -7.82 43.55 -11.89
N ASP A 983 -7.42 42.36 -12.37
CA ASP A 983 -6.86 42.22 -13.71
C ASP A 983 -7.88 42.57 -14.78
N SER A 984 -9.16 42.22 -14.59
CA SER A 984 -10.25 42.61 -15.49
C SER A 984 -10.44 44.14 -15.54
N ILE A 985 -10.16 44.87 -14.45
CA ILE A 985 -10.11 46.34 -14.46
C ILE A 985 -8.95 46.84 -15.34
N LEU A 986 -7.77 46.21 -15.24
CA LEU A 986 -6.64 46.54 -16.10
C LEU A 986 -6.93 46.22 -17.58
N GLN A 987 -7.62 45.12 -17.86
CA GLN A 987 -8.05 44.75 -19.22
C GLN A 987 -8.94 45.82 -19.86
N LEU A 988 -9.87 46.43 -19.10
CA LEU A 988 -10.71 47.54 -19.59
C LEU A 988 -9.87 48.78 -19.92
N LEU A 989 -8.90 49.14 -19.07
CA LEU A 989 -7.98 50.25 -19.34
C LEU A 989 -7.13 50.02 -20.60
N LEU A 990 -6.71 48.77 -20.83
CA LEU A 990 -5.99 48.38 -22.04
C LEU A 990 -6.89 48.40 -23.29
N LEU A 991 -8.17 48.07 -23.13
CA LEU A 991 -9.16 48.09 -24.21
C LEU A 991 -9.46 49.53 -24.68
N GLN A 992 -9.47 50.49 -23.75
CA GLN A 992 -9.71 51.92 -24.02
C GLN A 992 -8.60 52.57 -24.88
N ALA A 993 -7.39 52.00 -24.92
CA ALA A 993 -6.32 52.47 -25.79
C ALA A 993 -6.49 51.96 -27.22
N ASP A 994 -6.67 52.86 -28.19
CA ASP A 994 -6.75 52.50 -29.62
C ASP A 994 -5.35 52.22 -30.19
N THR A 995 -4.85 51.00 -29.98
CA THR A 995 -3.52 50.59 -30.41
C THR A 995 -3.47 49.12 -30.84
N ARG A 996 -2.60 48.80 -31.81
CA ARG A 996 -2.29 47.42 -32.21
C ARG A 996 -1.12 46.79 -31.44
N ASN A 997 -0.49 47.58 -30.57
CA ASN A 997 0.66 47.15 -29.79
C ASN A 997 0.18 46.41 -28.53
N ILE A 998 1.01 45.48 -28.05
CA ILE A 998 0.77 44.83 -26.75
C ILE A 998 1.30 45.75 -25.66
N PHE A 999 0.48 46.01 -24.66
CA PHE A 999 0.81 46.81 -23.48
C PHE A 999 0.79 45.96 -22.21
N ILE A 1000 1.69 46.27 -21.28
CA ILE A 1000 1.69 45.69 -19.93
C ILE A 1000 1.70 46.83 -18.88
N PRO A 1001 1.08 46.62 -17.70
CA PRO A 1001 1.16 47.58 -16.60
C PRO A 1001 2.61 47.80 -16.14
N THR A 1002 3.06 49.05 -16.07
CA THR A 1002 4.39 49.42 -15.56
C THR A 1002 4.35 50.28 -14.30
N SER A 1003 3.28 51.04 -14.09
CA SER A 1003 3.07 51.76 -12.82
C SER A 1003 1.60 51.99 -12.50
N ILE A 1004 1.29 52.15 -11.21
CA ILE A 1004 -0.01 52.64 -10.71
C ILE A 1004 0.30 53.74 -9.69
N SER A 1005 -0.21 54.95 -9.90
CA SER A 1005 0.03 56.04 -8.94
C SER A 1005 -0.68 55.81 -7.62
N GLN A 1006 -1.94 55.39 -7.67
CA GLN A 1006 -2.72 55.09 -6.47
C GLN A 1006 -3.76 54.01 -6.74
N LEU A 1007 -3.91 53.06 -5.82
CA LEU A 1007 -4.97 52.06 -5.81
C LEU A 1007 -5.54 51.95 -4.40
N VAL A 1008 -6.83 52.22 -4.26
CA VAL A 1008 -7.58 52.10 -3.00
C VAL A 1008 -8.50 50.90 -3.10
N ILE A 1009 -8.43 50.01 -2.11
CA ILE A 1009 -9.30 48.83 -2.02
C ILE A 1009 -9.98 48.84 -0.65
N ASP A 1010 -11.30 49.08 -0.65
CA ASP A 1010 -12.21 48.92 0.47
C ASP A 1010 -12.92 47.57 0.33
N ALA A 1011 -12.33 46.53 0.93
CA ALA A 1011 -12.81 45.16 0.79
C ALA A 1011 -14.22 44.95 1.40
N PRO A 1012 -14.53 45.47 2.61
CA PRO A 1012 -15.88 45.39 3.17
C PRO A 1012 -16.93 46.00 2.23
N LYS A 1013 -16.68 47.21 1.71
CA LYS A 1013 -17.60 47.89 0.79
C LYS A 1013 -17.78 47.12 -0.52
N HIS A 1014 -16.69 46.58 -1.07
CA HIS A 1014 -16.73 45.83 -2.32
C HIS A 1014 -17.54 44.53 -2.17
N ILE A 1015 -17.32 43.76 -1.10
CA ILE A 1015 -18.06 42.52 -0.83
C ILE A 1015 -19.55 42.81 -0.63
N HIS A 1016 -19.88 43.87 0.12
CA HIS A 1016 -21.26 44.32 0.29
C HIS A 1016 -21.91 44.71 -1.03
N THR A 1017 -21.20 45.45 -1.89
CA THR A 1017 -21.72 45.81 -3.22
C THR A 1017 -21.93 44.58 -4.08
N ALA A 1018 -20.97 43.65 -4.13
CA ALA A 1018 -21.07 42.42 -4.91
C ALA A 1018 -22.32 41.59 -4.52
N ALA A 1019 -22.65 41.52 -3.23
CA ALA A 1019 -23.85 40.84 -2.75
C ALA A 1019 -25.15 41.53 -3.20
N LEU A 1020 -25.17 42.86 -3.34
CA LEU A 1020 -26.36 43.61 -3.78
C LEU A 1020 -26.63 43.50 -5.28
N VAL A 1021 -25.60 43.28 -6.09
CA VAL A 1021 -25.69 43.26 -7.57
C VAL A 1021 -25.49 41.87 -8.16
N ASP A 1022 -25.74 40.82 -7.37
CA ASP A 1022 -25.60 39.41 -7.76
C ASP A 1022 -24.26 39.08 -8.44
N ASN A 1023 -23.17 39.59 -7.84
CA ASN A 1023 -21.79 39.48 -8.32
C ASN A 1023 -21.51 40.12 -9.70
N LEU A 1024 -22.44 40.85 -10.31
CA LEU A 1024 -22.23 41.60 -11.55
C LEU A 1024 -21.95 43.07 -11.24
N ILE A 1025 -20.67 43.40 -11.05
CA ILE A 1025 -20.27 44.70 -10.52
C ILE A 1025 -20.09 45.71 -11.67
N PRO A 1026 -20.78 46.87 -11.62
CA PRO A 1026 -20.57 47.94 -12.59
C PRO A 1026 -19.22 48.62 -12.37
N VAL A 1027 -18.60 49.01 -13.47
CA VAL A 1027 -17.29 49.67 -13.54
C VAL A 1027 -17.44 50.93 -14.38
N TYR A 1028 -16.93 52.04 -13.86
CA TYR A 1028 -16.95 53.34 -14.54
C TYR A 1028 -15.51 53.81 -14.78
N LEU A 1029 -15.20 54.15 -16.01
CA LEU A 1029 -13.88 54.61 -16.45
C LEU A 1029 -13.96 56.08 -16.86
N TYR A 1030 -13.18 56.91 -16.19
CA TYR A 1030 -13.10 58.35 -16.42
C TYR A 1030 -11.81 58.67 -17.17
N ARG A 1031 -11.89 58.68 -18.51
CA ARG A 1031 -10.73 58.81 -19.39
C ARG A 1031 -9.90 60.07 -19.11
N ASP A 1032 -10.56 61.22 -18.99
CA ASP A 1032 -9.88 62.52 -18.79
C ASP A 1032 -9.20 62.63 -17.42
N LEU A 1033 -9.68 61.87 -16.43
CA LEU A 1033 -9.11 61.82 -15.09
C LEU A 1033 -8.13 60.65 -14.92
N ASN A 1034 -8.09 59.72 -15.88
CA ASN A 1034 -7.38 58.45 -15.79
C ASN A 1034 -7.70 57.69 -14.49
N VAL A 1035 -9.00 57.63 -14.15
CA VAL A 1035 -9.54 56.99 -12.95
C VAL A 1035 -10.51 55.88 -13.33
N VAL A 1036 -10.43 54.75 -12.64
CA VAL A 1036 -11.45 53.70 -12.69
C VAL A 1036 -12.05 53.50 -11.31
N ARG A 1037 -13.38 53.42 -11.26
CA ARG A 1037 -14.14 53.21 -10.02
C ARG A 1037 -15.11 52.05 -10.17
N THR A 1038 -15.09 51.13 -9.19
CA THR A 1038 -16.01 49.98 -9.15
C THR A 1038 -16.16 49.42 -7.75
N GLY A 1039 -17.40 49.26 -7.27
CA GLY A 1039 -17.68 48.75 -5.92
C GLY A 1039 -16.87 49.48 -4.83
N GLY A 1040 -15.95 48.78 -4.18
CA GLY A 1040 -14.98 49.33 -3.23
C GLY A 1040 -13.56 49.56 -3.78
N ILE A 1041 -13.34 49.60 -5.09
CA ILE A 1041 -12.01 49.79 -5.70
C ILE A 1041 -11.97 51.11 -6.46
N GLU A 1042 -10.90 51.88 -6.26
CA GLU A 1042 -10.53 53.02 -7.08
C GLU A 1042 -9.07 52.93 -7.53
N LEU A 1043 -8.85 52.98 -8.83
CA LEU A 1043 -7.51 52.96 -9.45
C LEU A 1043 -7.27 54.29 -10.15
N ARG A 1044 -6.13 54.94 -9.87
CA ARG A 1044 -5.71 56.20 -10.50
C ARG A 1044 -4.39 56.06 -11.23
N ASN A 1045 -4.34 56.62 -12.43
CA ASN A 1045 -3.15 56.74 -13.27
C ASN A 1045 -2.41 55.41 -13.47
N LEU A 1046 -2.95 54.57 -14.35
CA LEU A 1046 -2.21 53.43 -14.87
C LEU A 1046 -1.20 53.91 -15.92
N GLY A 1047 0.07 53.55 -15.73
CA GLY A 1047 1.12 53.74 -16.73
C GLY A 1047 1.41 52.43 -17.47
N PRO A 1048 0.78 52.15 -18.62
CA PRO A 1048 1.10 50.98 -19.43
C PRO A 1048 2.29 51.27 -20.37
N SER A 1049 3.13 50.26 -20.62
CA SER A 1049 4.23 50.34 -21.59
C SER A 1049 4.07 49.28 -22.69
N SER A 1050 4.43 49.64 -23.91
CA SER A 1050 4.36 48.73 -25.05
C SER A 1050 5.53 47.73 -25.05
N ILE A 1051 5.24 46.47 -25.41
CA ILE A 1051 6.23 45.41 -25.63
C ILE A 1051 6.19 44.92 -27.09
N PRO A 1052 7.34 44.53 -27.67
CA PRO A 1052 7.40 44.01 -29.03
C PRO A 1052 6.76 42.61 -29.11
N ARG A 1053 5.99 42.38 -30.19
CA ARG A 1053 5.39 41.05 -30.47
C ARG A 1053 6.46 40.07 -30.95
N ARG A 1054 6.29 38.80 -30.61
CA ARG A 1054 7.08 37.72 -31.22
C ARG A 1054 6.73 37.55 -32.71
N LYS A 1055 7.73 37.20 -33.52
CA LYS A 1055 7.54 36.84 -34.92
C LYS A 1055 6.75 35.51 -34.98
N PRO A 1056 5.58 35.44 -35.65
CA PRO A 1056 4.88 34.18 -35.84
C PRO A 1056 5.71 33.21 -36.70
N ALA A 1057 5.39 31.92 -36.65
CA ALA A 1057 5.95 30.93 -37.57
C ALA A 1057 5.65 31.34 -39.03
N ASP A 1058 6.57 31.05 -39.94
CA ASP A 1058 6.41 31.41 -41.35
C ASP A 1058 5.23 30.61 -41.94
N PRO A 1059 4.22 31.27 -42.55
CA PRO A 1059 3.07 30.56 -43.12
C PRO A 1059 3.49 29.75 -44.34
N VAL A 1060 2.93 28.55 -44.49
CA VAL A 1060 3.05 27.77 -45.72
C VAL A 1060 2.24 28.47 -46.82
N LEU A 1061 2.91 28.85 -47.91
CA LEU A 1061 2.28 29.55 -49.03
C LEU A 1061 1.96 28.54 -50.15
N GLU A 1062 0.72 28.10 -50.21
CA GLU A 1062 0.24 27.18 -51.25
C GLU A 1062 -0.37 27.92 -52.45
N VAL A 1063 -0.21 27.36 -53.65
CA VAL A 1063 -0.86 27.85 -54.88
C VAL A 1063 -1.65 26.71 -55.50
N SER A 1064 -2.98 26.75 -55.42
CA SER A 1064 -3.87 25.77 -56.03
C SER A 1064 -3.92 25.93 -57.55
N LYS A 1065 -3.13 25.13 -58.28
CA LYS A 1065 -3.16 25.03 -59.74
C LYS A 1065 -3.96 23.81 -60.18
N PHE A 1066 -4.81 23.96 -61.18
CA PHE A 1066 -5.46 22.83 -61.82
C PHE A 1066 -4.43 22.05 -62.66
N ILE A 1067 -4.23 20.76 -62.34
CA ILE A 1067 -3.37 19.84 -63.09
C ILE A 1067 -4.29 18.82 -63.78
N PRO A 1068 -4.41 18.83 -65.12
CA PRO A 1068 -5.25 17.86 -65.84
C PRO A 1068 -4.65 16.45 -65.78
N ASN A 1069 -5.49 15.42 -65.62
CA ASN A 1069 -5.10 13.99 -65.50
C ASN A 1069 -4.32 13.39 -66.70
N GLN A 1070 -4.11 14.15 -67.78
CA GLN A 1070 -3.32 13.75 -68.94
C GLN A 1070 -2.10 14.67 -69.10
N THR A 1071 -1.10 14.47 -68.25
CA THR A 1071 0.22 15.10 -68.44
C THR A 1071 1.27 14.02 -68.63
N MET A 1072 1.68 13.83 -69.88
CA MET A 1072 2.99 13.24 -70.20
C MET A 1072 4.05 14.25 -69.75
N GLY A 1073 4.86 13.91 -68.74
CA GLY A 1073 6.01 14.72 -68.31
C GLY A 1073 5.92 15.40 -66.94
N LEU A 1074 5.08 14.92 -66.00
CA LEU A 1074 5.25 15.29 -64.59
C LEU A 1074 6.58 14.75 -64.07
N ILE A 1075 7.29 15.55 -63.29
CA ILE A 1075 8.50 15.12 -62.58
C ILE A 1075 8.04 14.19 -61.44
N GLU A 1076 8.89 13.26 -61.03
CA GLU A 1076 8.60 12.25 -60.00
C GLU A 1076 8.02 12.86 -58.71
N GLU A 1077 8.60 13.97 -58.25
CA GLU A 1077 8.15 14.69 -57.05
C GLU A 1077 6.70 15.20 -57.16
N ASP A 1078 6.32 15.77 -58.30
CA ASP A 1078 4.95 16.26 -58.53
C ASP A 1078 3.94 15.11 -58.62
N SER A 1079 4.36 13.97 -59.17
CA SER A 1079 3.52 12.78 -59.35
C SER A 1079 3.20 12.13 -58.01
N VAL A 1080 4.22 11.96 -57.16
CA VAL A 1080 4.08 11.44 -55.79
C VAL A 1080 3.22 12.38 -54.95
N ARG A 1081 3.45 13.69 -55.07
CA ARG A 1081 2.68 14.71 -54.35
C ARG A 1081 1.20 14.68 -54.70
N ALA A 1082 0.86 14.61 -55.99
CA ALA A 1082 -0.53 14.48 -56.45
C ALA A 1082 -1.17 13.18 -55.93
N PHE A 1083 -0.43 12.08 -55.94
CA PHE A 1083 -0.92 10.78 -55.47
C PHE A 1083 -1.25 10.78 -53.98
N VAL A 1084 -0.36 11.32 -53.14
CA VAL A 1084 -0.57 11.45 -51.69
C VAL A 1084 -1.77 12.34 -51.39
N GLN A 1085 -1.92 13.47 -52.10
CA GLN A 1085 -3.08 14.35 -51.93
C GLN A 1085 -4.39 13.65 -52.28
N ILE A 1086 -4.45 12.90 -53.39
CA ILE A 1086 -5.63 12.12 -53.78
C ILE A 1086 -5.98 11.07 -52.69
N ILE A 1087 -4.98 10.38 -52.13
CA ILE A 1087 -5.22 9.41 -51.04
C ILE A 1087 -5.85 10.10 -49.84
N LEU A 1088 -5.32 11.25 -49.43
CA LEU A 1088 -5.79 11.99 -48.26
C LEU A 1088 -7.17 12.63 -48.47
N GLU A 1089 -7.52 13.00 -49.70
CA GLU A 1089 -8.89 13.43 -50.03
C GLU A 1089 -9.91 12.30 -49.86
N ASN A 1090 -9.50 11.05 -50.09
CA ASN A 1090 -10.37 9.88 -50.01
C ASN A 1090 -10.37 9.20 -48.64
N VAL A 1091 -9.43 9.53 -47.75
CA VAL A 1091 -9.27 8.90 -46.44
C VAL A 1091 -9.15 9.97 -45.34
N SER A 1092 -10.22 10.13 -44.56
CA SER A 1092 -10.28 11.07 -43.42
C SER A 1092 -9.48 10.59 -42.21
N ILE A 1093 -8.15 10.63 -42.28
CA ILE A 1093 -7.25 10.27 -41.16
C ILE A 1093 -6.23 11.36 -40.86
N VAL A 1094 -5.94 11.53 -39.58
CA VAL A 1094 -5.00 12.54 -39.05
C VAL A 1094 -3.62 11.92 -38.83
N ARG A 1095 -3.52 10.59 -38.75
CA ARG A 1095 -2.28 9.85 -38.55
C ARG A 1095 -2.00 8.96 -39.76
N VAL A 1096 -0.89 9.20 -40.44
CA VAL A 1096 -0.51 8.51 -41.69
C VAL A 1096 0.74 7.68 -41.43
N LYS A 1097 0.66 6.37 -41.66
CA LYS A 1097 1.81 5.46 -41.56
C LYS A 1097 2.24 5.01 -42.95
N VAL A 1098 3.50 5.25 -43.30
CA VAL A 1098 4.11 4.91 -44.59
C VAL A 1098 5.26 3.93 -44.35
N VAL A 1099 5.26 2.82 -45.09
CA VAL A 1099 6.32 1.80 -45.02
C VAL A 1099 6.87 1.56 -46.42
N GLU A 1100 8.18 1.66 -46.59
CA GLU A 1100 8.88 1.33 -47.82
C GLU A 1100 9.82 0.14 -47.59
N VAL A 1101 9.73 -0.87 -48.45
CA VAL A 1101 10.61 -2.06 -48.39
C VAL A 1101 11.69 -1.93 -49.45
N CYS A 1102 12.93 -1.86 -49.00
CA CYS A 1102 14.09 -1.66 -49.87
C CYS A 1102 14.86 -2.98 -50.03
N THR A 1103 15.15 -3.33 -51.28
CA THR A 1103 15.88 -4.53 -51.69
C THR A 1103 17.39 -4.33 -51.60
N GLU A 1104 18.18 -5.41 -51.58
CA GLU A 1104 19.65 -5.32 -51.48
C GLU A 1104 20.32 -4.61 -52.67
N THR A 1105 19.58 -4.32 -53.74
CA THR A 1105 20.10 -3.66 -54.96
C THR A 1105 19.81 -2.16 -55.03
N GLU A 1106 18.97 -1.62 -54.15
CA GLU A 1106 18.52 -0.23 -54.18
C GLU A 1106 19.40 0.68 -53.33
N THR A 1107 19.51 1.94 -53.73
CA THR A 1107 20.28 2.99 -53.05
C THR A 1107 19.36 4.07 -52.50
N GLU A 1108 19.87 4.97 -51.66
CA GLU A 1108 19.08 6.07 -51.05
C GLU A 1108 18.37 6.95 -52.09
N SER A 1109 18.91 7.07 -53.32
CA SER A 1109 18.28 7.84 -54.41
C SER A 1109 17.10 7.15 -55.07
N ASP A 1110 16.92 5.85 -54.85
CA ASP A 1110 15.82 5.07 -55.43
C ASP A 1110 14.57 5.07 -54.53
N LEU A 1111 14.67 5.66 -53.33
CA LEU A 1111 13.60 5.67 -52.32
C LEU A 1111 12.61 6.81 -52.54
N ILE A 1112 11.32 6.49 -52.43
CA ILE A 1112 10.21 7.43 -52.62
C ILE A 1112 9.79 8.06 -51.28
N CYS A 1113 10.07 7.42 -50.13
CA CYS A 1113 9.67 7.93 -48.82
C CYS A 1113 10.12 9.37 -48.50
N PRO A 1114 11.31 9.88 -48.91
CA PRO A 1114 11.70 11.25 -48.61
C PRO A 1114 10.83 12.29 -49.33
N ILE A 1115 10.26 11.94 -50.48
CA ILE A 1115 9.35 12.79 -51.26
C ILE A 1115 7.96 12.80 -50.62
N ILE A 1116 7.47 11.63 -50.18
CA ILE A 1116 6.19 11.53 -49.45
C ILE A 1116 6.27 12.29 -48.13
N GLN A 1117 7.39 12.17 -47.41
CA GLN A 1117 7.58 12.86 -46.14
C GLN A 1117 7.49 14.38 -46.31
N ARG A 1118 8.20 14.95 -47.29
CA ARG A 1118 8.11 16.38 -47.60
C ARG A 1118 6.69 16.81 -47.96
N THR A 1119 5.95 15.96 -48.67
CA THR A 1119 4.55 16.24 -49.03
C THR A 1119 3.63 16.26 -47.81
N LEU A 1120 3.85 15.36 -46.85
CA LEU A 1120 3.03 15.27 -45.63
C LEU A 1120 3.41 16.36 -44.60
N GLU A 1121 4.66 16.82 -44.57
CA GLU A 1121 5.12 17.95 -43.73
C GLU A 1121 4.45 19.27 -44.09
N ASP A 1122 4.04 19.45 -45.36
CA ASP A 1122 3.29 20.61 -45.81
C ASP A 1122 1.88 20.69 -45.20
N LEU A 1123 1.38 19.60 -44.59
CA LEU A 1123 0.01 19.47 -44.08
C LEU A 1123 0.02 19.52 -42.53
N PRO A 1124 -0.23 20.69 -41.89
CA PRO A 1124 -0.01 20.91 -40.45
C PRO A 1124 -0.91 20.10 -39.51
N LEU A 1125 -1.96 19.47 -40.04
CA LEU A 1125 -2.88 18.63 -39.28
C LEU A 1125 -2.52 17.14 -39.34
N ILE A 1126 -1.54 16.73 -40.16
CA ILE A 1126 -1.18 15.32 -40.35
C ILE A 1126 0.03 14.96 -39.50
N ASN A 1127 -0.14 13.93 -38.66
CA ASN A 1127 0.96 13.27 -37.97
C ASN A 1127 1.44 12.08 -38.81
N GLN A 1128 2.68 12.14 -39.31
CA GLN A 1128 3.26 11.08 -40.13
C GLN A 1128 4.19 10.15 -39.34
N GLU A 1129 4.22 8.89 -39.74
CA GLU A 1129 5.16 7.86 -39.28
C GLU A 1129 5.73 7.17 -40.54
N VAL A 1130 6.97 7.50 -40.90
CA VAL A 1130 7.65 6.99 -42.10
C VAL A 1130 8.73 5.99 -41.69
N MET A 1131 8.69 4.79 -42.29
CA MET A 1131 9.60 3.69 -41.99
C MET A 1131 10.16 3.06 -43.25
N VAL A 1132 11.45 2.73 -43.23
CA VAL A 1132 12.12 1.96 -44.29
C VAL A 1132 12.60 0.63 -43.72
N LEU A 1133 12.16 -0.46 -44.34
CA LEU A 1133 12.58 -1.81 -43.99
C LEU A 1133 13.71 -2.24 -44.93
N THR A 1134 14.92 -2.37 -44.39
CA THR A 1134 16.09 -2.81 -45.15
C THR A 1134 17.12 -3.48 -44.24
N ALA A 1135 17.89 -4.41 -44.81
CA ALA A 1135 19.06 -4.99 -44.16
C ALA A 1135 20.31 -4.09 -44.29
N GLN A 1136 20.27 -3.09 -45.18
CA GLN A 1136 21.35 -2.13 -45.38
C GLN A 1136 21.33 -1.02 -44.32
N ASN A 1137 22.50 -0.48 -44.00
CA ASN A 1137 22.63 0.64 -43.06
C ASN A 1137 22.56 1.95 -43.86
N MET A 1138 21.36 2.56 -43.91
CA MET A 1138 21.08 3.83 -44.59
C MET A 1138 20.70 4.90 -43.56
N ASP A 1139 21.08 6.16 -43.79
CA ASP A 1139 20.73 7.28 -42.91
C ASP A 1139 19.78 8.24 -43.63
N ILE A 1140 18.48 8.06 -43.39
CA ILE A 1140 17.42 8.79 -44.08
C ILE A 1140 16.82 9.81 -43.13
N SER A 1141 17.05 11.10 -43.44
CA SER A 1141 16.59 12.22 -42.63
C SER A 1141 15.07 12.22 -42.45
N GLY A 1142 14.62 11.87 -41.24
CA GLY A 1142 13.21 11.92 -40.83
C GLY A 1142 12.40 10.63 -41.05
N ALA A 1143 13.02 9.57 -41.56
CA ALA A 1143 12.45 8.22 -41.62
C ALA A 1143 13.15 7.28 -40.62
N THR A 1144 12.42 6.30 -40.10
CA THR A 1144 12.99 5.27 -39.22
C THR A 1144 13.43 4.06 -40.05
N VAL A 1145 14.75 3.77 -40.05
CA VAL A 1145 15.31 2.61 -40.77
C VAL A 1145 15.39 1.41 -39.82
N GLN A 1146 14.77 0.28 -40.19
CA GLN A 1146 14.77 -0.93 -39.36
C GLN A 1146 15.02 -2.20 -40.19
N ASN A 1147 15.83 -3.12 -39.66
CA ASN A 1147 16.01 -4.44 -40.23
C ASN A 1147 15.04 -5.45 -39.57
N LYS A 1148 13.81 -5.50 -40.09
CA LYS A 1148 12.73 -6.39 -39.62
C LYS A 1148 11.88 -6.88 -40.79
N PRO A 1149 11.25 -8.07 -40.70
CA PRO A 1149 10.37 -8.57 -41.75
C PRO A 1149 9.05 -7.77 -41.79
N LEU A 1150 8.50 -7.56 -43.00
CA LEU A 1150 7.24 -6.82 -43.22
C LEU A 1150 6.05 -7.37 -42.41
N SER A 1151 6.06 -8.67 -42.06
CA SER A 1151 5.01 -9.32 -41.27
C SER A 1151 4.86 -8.79 -39.84
N THR A 1152 5.82 -8.02 -39.32
CA THR A 1152 5.68 -7.36 -38.01
C THR A 1152 4.89 -6.06 -38.07
N GLU A 1153 4.66 -5.52 -39.27
CA GLU A 1153 3.97 -4.25 -39.47
C GLU A 1153 2.48 -4.45 -39.81
N SER A 1154 1.63 -3.59 -39.26
CA SER A 1154 0.19 -3.54 -39.56
C SER A 1154 -0.32 -2.10 -39.60
N LYS A 1155 -1.48 -1.89 -40.23
CA LYS A 1155 -2.19 -0.60 -40.33
C LYS A 1155 -1.42 0.48 -41.07
N CYS A 1156 -0.71 0.09 -42.13
CA CYS A 1156 -0.02 1.02 -42.99
C CYS A 1156 -1.00 1.62 -44.02
N LEU A 1157 -0.97 2.95 -44.21
CA LEU A 1157 -1.79 3.60 -45.24
C LEU A 1157 -1.16 3.46 -46.63
N ILE A 1158 0.16 3.62 -46.71
CA ILE A 1158 0.92 3.58 -47.97
C ILE A 1158 2.08 2.61 -47.81
N LEU A 1159 2.02 1.49 -48.53
CA LEU A 1159 3.09 0.50 -48.62
C LEU A 1159 3.77 0.62 -49.99
N ILE A 1160 5.09 0.84 -49.98
CA ILE A 1160 5.91 0.97 -51.19
C ILE A 1160 6.81 -0.26 -51.28
N VAL A 1161 6.68 -0.99 -52.40
CA VAL A 1161 7.46 -2.20 -52.68
C VAL A 1161 7.79 -2.25 -54.15
N THR A 1162 9.07 -2.43 -54.45
CA THR A 1162 9.58 -2.66 -55.80
C THR A 1162 9.46 -4.14 -56.17
N ASP A 1163 8.98 -4.41 -57.39
CA ASP A 1163 8.80 -5.76 -57.93
C ASP A 1163 8.12 -6.74 -56.95
N ILE A 1164 6.94 -6.33 -56.46
CA ILE A 1164 6.19 -7.02 -55.40
C ILE A 1164 5.97 -8.51 -55.67
N LEU A 1165 5.89 -8.94 -56.93
CA LEU A 1165 5.64 -10.34 -57.30
C LEU A 1165 6.84 -11.26 -57.05
N ASN A 1166 8.06 -10.70 -57.05
CA ASN A 1166 9.29 -11.46 -56.87
C ASN A 1166 9.88 -11.28 -55.46
N ASN A 1167 9.66 -10.12 -54.83
CA ASN A 1167 10.35 -9.75 -53.60
C ASN A 1167 9.57 -10.05 -52.31
N ILE A 1168 8.22 -10.10 -52.35
CA ILE A 1168 7.39 -10.27 -51.15
C ILE A 1168 6.17 -11.16 -51.46
N ASP A 1169 5.72 -11.94 -50.48
CA ASP A 1169 4.43 -12.63 -50.58
C ASP A 1169 3.26 -11.63 -50.67
N PRO A 1170 2.46 -11.63 -51.76
CA PRO A 1170 1.36 -10.67 -51.94
C PRO A 1170 0.33 -10.70 -50.80
N ILE A 1171 0.13 -11.85 -50.15
CA ILE A 1171 -0.82 -11.97 -49.03
C ILE A 1171 -0.31 -11.20 -47.81
N THR A 1172 0.99 -11.29 -47.54
CA THR A 1172 1.66 -10.54 -46.46
C THR A 1172 1.55 -9.03 -46.69
N ALA A 1173 1.84 -8.55 -47.92
CA ALA A 1173 1.71 -7.13 -48.27
C ALA A 1173 0.27 -6.61 -48.12
N ILE A 1174 -0.73 -7.39 -48.56
CA ILE A 1174 -2.15 -7.03 -48.39
C ILE A 1174 -2.52 -6.93 -46.91
N ASN A 1175 -2.09 -7.87 -46.07
CA ASN A 1175 -2.41 -7.86 -44.65
C ASN A 1175 -1.78 -6.67 -43.90
N THR A 1176 -0.62 -6.19 -44.34
CA THR A 1176 0.03 -5.01 -43.74
C THR A 1176 -0.75 -3.71 -43.98
N VAL A 1177 -1.40 -3.58 -45.15
CA VAL A 1177 -2.20 -2.40 -45.53
C VAL A 1177 -3.66 -2.48 -45.02
N LYS A 1178 -4.16 -3.69 -44.75
CA LYS A 1178 -5.59 -3.92 -44.49
C LYS A 1178 -6.02 -3.50 -43.08
N ASP A 1179 -6.45 -2.25 -42.94
CA ASP A 1179 -7.37 -1.79 -41.88
C ASP A 1179 -8.25 -0.59 -42.34
N VAL A 1180 -8.75 -0.60 -43.59
CA VAL A 1180 -9.89 0.24 -43.99
C VAL A 1180 -11.18 -0.56 -43.76
N LYS A 1181 -11.68 -0.54 -42.53
CA LYS A 1181 -13.06 -0.95 -42.24
C LYS A 1181 -14.01 0.10 -42.79
N GLY A 1182 -14.71 -0.23 -43.87
CA GLY A 1182 -16.03 0.33 -44.22
C GLY A 1182 -16.03 1.58 -45.09
N SER A 1183 -16.21 1.37 -46.39
CA SER A 1183 -17.15 2.15 -47.20
C SER A 1183 -18.14 1.17 -47.81
#